data_AF-A0A094J1V3-F1
#
_entry.id   AF-A0A094J1V3-F1
#
_cell.length_a   1.000
_cell.length_b   1.000
_cell.length_c   1.000
_cell.angle_alpha   90.00
_cell.angle_beta   90.00
_cell.angle_gamma   90.00
#
_symmetry.space_group_name_H-M   'P 1'
#
loop_
_entity.id
_entity.type
_entity.pdbx_description
1 polymer ?
#
loop_
_entity_poly.entity_id
_entity_poly.type
_entity_poly.pdbx_seq_one_letter_code
_entity_poly.pdbx_strand_id
1 'polypeptide(L)'
;MGLFMSPIVDVNEIDLSTTIPAVATSIGVIALRETYKGAEKKQTFITDESDLISSFGEPIDESYEDLLAAAGFLKYGNKLYATRVANTDAIFSSITIGTGVGTGLTVDIVAVDGIVTSTIIAVGGTGFVVGEYVTIDGNESDEQDALIKITSVADGVVDGLTLITGGEGYVTGSASATTSTVIGDNLTVGGYIVGDIVTVGGAGTGGTLTIETVSTAGLVLTFSITTAGTAYITASDVPTTGGSGTGFTVDITDADADGELDAGEVVLNTGGDTSYDINGTALDFSILPSEDPDDFGDDVQVTTTTDYFWIIGESRGAWGNRIRIAFLDYATQQGMLNGTLDKTKFGDAYSAFSGVDSQLATTNDFLVLVQEMPQRKSVWVTKEIFNVSTDSTSLDETGGKRFVEDIINQQSQYIRISADISSIVDQVFPVRLAQDTFYQFVSGSDGTGIPSDSDIISAYRLYEDPETIDVNLILDAGKSETVKSDLIAMCEERLDCMTILDVPKVLVVNNKGNETTQLRDWRNATGTYSDSGFNENTSYASIYGNWIEVYDKYNQKYRWIPASGHIGGVYAKTDDVTDPWWAPAGLNRAILTGVRRLAWNPKLGYRDILYSNGINPIVSFAGQGKVVWGQKTMLSKESAFNRVNVRRLFIVLEKAISTSAKYFLFEPNDEVSRNLLVNMINPFLRDIQSRRGVYNFKVICDDTNNTPERIDRNELWCDILIKPTRTAEYIVLNFVATKTGASFEEAASAV
;
A
#
# COMPACT_ATOMS: atom_id res chain seq x y z
N MET A 1 -44.85 -29.69 -23.88
CA MET A 1 -45.29 -31.06 -24.25
C MET A 1 -44.94 -31.33 -25.71
N GLY A 2 -43.89 -32.12 -25.95
CA GLY A 2 -43.61 -32.75 -27.25
C GLY A 2 -43.59 -34.27 -27.06
N LEU A 3 -44.33 -35.02 -27.90
CA LEU A 3 -44.55 -36.46 -27.75
C LEU A 3 -43.30 -37.28 -28.10
N PHE A 4 -42.85 -38.15 -27.18
CA PHE A 4 -41.91 -39.24 -27.47
C PHE A 4 -42.67 -40.56 -27.73
N MET A 5 -42.25 -41.31 -28.75
CA MET A 5 -42.94 -42.52 -29.26
C MET A 5 -42.45 -43.86 -28.66
N SER A 6 -42.01 -43.89 -27.40
CA SER A 6 -41.67 -45.13 -26.67
C SER A 6 -42.04 -45.00 -25.18
N PRO A 7 -42.44 -46.08 -24.48
CA PRO A 7 -42.72 -46.02 -23.06
C PRO A 7 -41.44 -45.68 -22.28
N ILE A 8 -41.45 -44.57 -21.56
CA ILE A 8 -40.43 -44.17 -20.58
C ILE A 8 -41.14 -43.66 -19.32
N VAL A 9 -40.61 -43.98 -18.15
CA VAL A 9 -41.01 -43.33 -16.90
C VAL A 9 -40.11 -42.12 -16.76
N ASP A 10 -40.69 -40.94 -16.95
CA ASP A 10 -40.01 -39.66 -16.73
C ASP A 10 -40.18 -39.28 -15.26
N VAL A 11 -39.08 -39.30 -14.51
CA VAL A 11 -39.01 -38.78 -13.13
C VAL A 11 -38.33 -37.43 -13.23
N ASN A 12 -39.15 -36.37 -13.25
CA ASN A 12 -38.65 -35.01 -13.14
C ASN A 12 -38.51 -34.68 -11.65
N GLU A 13 -37.27 -34.62 -11.18
CA GLU A 13 -36.92 -34.00 -9.91
C GLU A 13 -36.69 -32.51 -10.19
N ILE A 14 -37.67 -31.67 -9.83
CA ILE A 14 -37.51 -30.22 -9.82
C ILE A 14 -37.02 -29.87 -8.43
N ASP A 15 -35.72 -29.59 -8.31
CA ASP A 15 -35.17 -29.02 -7.09
C ASP A 15 -35.62 -27.55 -6.97
N LEU A 16 -36.51 -27.28 -6.01
CA LEU A 16 -37.02 -25.95 -5.66
C LEU A 16 -36.25 -25.32 -4.49
N SER A 17 -35.10 -25.87 -4.10
CA SER A 17 -34.29 -25.38 -2.98
C SER A 17 -33.42 -24.16 -3.30
N THR A 18 -33.88 -23.25 -4.18
CA THR A 18 -33.28 -21.91 -4.33
C THR A 18 -33.58 -21.07 -3.08
N THR A 19 -32.97 -21.44 -1.96
CA THR A 19 -32.97 -20.62 -0.76
C THR A 19 -32.05 -19.44 -1.00
N ILE A 20 -32.56 -18.23 -0.81
CA ILE A 20 -31.73 -17.03 -0.77
C ILE A 20 -30.67 -17.23 0.33
N PRO A 21 -29.37 -17.16 0.01
CA PRO A 21 -28.32 -17.33 1.01
C PRO A 21 -28.44 -16.24 2.07
N ALA A 22 -28.20 -16.59 3.33
CA ALA A 22 -28.17 -15.63 4.41
C ALA A 22 -26.94 -14.71 4.27
N VAL A 23 -27.14 -13.51 3.73
CA VAL A 23 -26.11 -12.47 3.65
C VAL A 23 -26.09 -11.72 4.99
N ALA A 24 -25.42 -12.29 6.00
CA ALA A 24 -25.42 -11.72 7.36
C ALA A 24 -24.03 -11.35 7.90
N THR A 25 -22.95 -11.53 7.14
CA THR A 25 -21.61 -11.20 7.68
C THR A 25 -21.23 -9.77 7.35
N SER A 26 -21.21 -8.89 8.35
CA SER A 26 -20.78 -7.51 8.19
C SER A 26 -19.27 -7.43 7.94
N ILE A 27 -18.90 -7.10 6.71
CA ILE A 27 -17.51 -6.88 6.31
C ILE A 27 -17.20 -5.39 6.46
N GLY A 28 -16.17 -5.08 7.25
CA GLY A 28 -15.64 -3.73 7.44
C GLY A 28 -14.53 -3.40 6.44
N VAL A 29 -14.40 -2.12 6.09
CA VAL A 29 -13.29 -1.58 5.28
C VAL A 29 -12.69 -0.36 6.00
N ILE A 30 -11.36 -0.25 5.99
CA ILE A 30 -10.64 0.92 6.51
C ILE A 30 -9.37 1.21 5.68
N ALA A 31 -9.11 2.47 5.39
CA ALA A 31 -7.83 2.92 4.87
C ALA A 31 -6.92 3.41 6.01
N LEU A 32 -5.72 2.85 6.10
CA LEU A 32 -4.73 3.12 7.14
C LEU A 32 -3.63 4.04 6.58
N ARG A 33 -3.57 5.28 7.06
CA ARG A 33 -2.52 6.23 6.68
C ARG A 33 -1.21 5.89 7.38
N GLU A 34 -0.09 5.93 6.66
CA GLU A 34 1.27 5.84 7.22
C GLU A 34 1.45 4.73 8.24
N THR A 35 1.01 3.52 7.91
CA THR A 35 1.35 2.36 8.74
C THR A 35 2.83 2.07 8.60
N TYR A 36 3.41 1.52 9.68
CA TYR A 36 4.82 1.19 9.73
C TYR A 36 5.25 0.32 8.55
N LYS A 37 4.44 -0.69 8.20
CA LYS A 37 4.63 -1.54 7.02
C LYS A 37 3.28 -1.93 6.42
N GLY A 38 3.31 -2.78 5.39
CA GLY A 38 2.13 -3.40 4.79
C GLY A 38 2.04 -3.12 3.29
N ALA A 39 1.30 -3.95 2.57
CA ALA A 39 1.12 -3.80 1.13
C ALA A 39 0.34 -2.53 0.79
N GLU A 40 0.84 -1.76 -0.18
CA GLU A 40 0.16 -0.60 -0.75
C GLU A 40 -0.71 -1.01 -1.93
N LYS A 41 -1.74 -0.21 -2.25
CA LYS A 41 -2.70 -0.47 -3.35
C LYS A 41 -3.38 -1.86 -3.32
N LYS A 42 -3.26 -2.60 -2.22
CA LYS A 42 -3.75 -3.97 -2.06
C LYS A 42 -4.78 -4.09 -0.94
N GLN A 43 -5.80 -4.90 -1.18
CA GLN A 43 -6.82 -5.22 -0.18
C GLN A 43 -6.29 -6.32 0.74
N THR A 44 -6.00 -5.99 2.00
CA THR A 44 -5.53 -6.99 2.98
C THR A 44 -6.66 -7.40 3.90
N PHE A 45 -7.01 -8.68 3.91
CA PHE A 45 -8.03 -9.21 4.81
C PHE A 45 -7.45 -9.48 6.19
N ILE A 46 -8.07 -8.91 7.22
CA ILE A 46 -7.64 -8.97 8.60
C ILE A 46 -8.75 -9.57 9.47
N THR A 47 -8.36 -10.55 10.27
CA THR A 47 -9.30 -11.31 11.12
C THR A 47 -9.23 -10.98 12.60
N ASP A 48 -8.03 -10.62 13.09
CA ASP A 48 -7.81 -10.30 14.49
C ASP A 48 -6.73 -9.22 14.67
N GLU A 49 -6.56 -8.76 15.91
CA GLU A 49 -5.58 -7.70 16.21
C GLU A 49 -4.13 -8.17 16.00
N SER A 50 -3.81 -9.44 16.20
CA SER A 50 -2.45 -9.96 15.96
C SER A 50 -2.12 -9.92 14.48
N ASP A 51 -3.07 -10.33 13.64
CA ASP A 51 -3.00 -10.32 12.18
C ASP A 51 -2.84 -8.89 11.64
N LEU A 52 -3.60 -7.93 12.22
CA LEU A 52 -3.46 -6.51 11.90
C LEU A 52 -2.02 -6.01 12.14
N ILE A 53 -1.42 -6.38 13.27
CA ILE A 53 -0.09 -5.91 13.66
C ILE A 53 1.00 -6.65 12.89
N SER A 54 0.82 -7.94 12.57
CA SER A 54 1.78 -8.65 11.72
C SER A 54 1.81 -8.07 10.31
N SER A 55 0.67 -7.63 9.79
CA SER A 55 0.55 -7.08 8.44
C SER A 55 0.98 -5.62 8.34
N PHE A 56 0.59 -4.77 9.30
CA PHE A 56 0.80 -3.31 9.21
C PHE A 56 1.80 -2.73 10.24
N GLY A 57 2.27 -3.53 11.20
CA GLY A 57 3.17 -3.11 12.28
C GLY A 57 2.44 -2.53 13.50
N GLU A 58 3.21 -2.12 14.51
CA GLU A 58 2.67 -1.49 15.73
C GLU A 58 2.37 0.01 15.50
N PRO A 59 1.39 0.59 16.23
CA PRO A 59 1.04 2.00 16.07
C PRO A 59 2.25 2.92 16.33
N ILE A 60 2.55 3.77 15.35
CA ILE A 60 3.52 4.88 15.45
C ILE A 60 2.84 6.16 15.93
N ASP A 61 3.61 7.18 16.27
CA ASP A 61 3.04 8.36 16.92
C ASP A 61 2.27 9.28 15.98
N GLU A 62 2.60 9.19 14.70
CA GLU A 62 2.11 9.99 13.59
C GLU A 62 0.76 9.49 13.05
N SER A 63 0.47 8.18 13.17
CA SER A 63 -0.70 7.54 12.52
C SER A 63 -1.48 6.55 13.39
N TYR A 64 -1.35 6.62 14.71
CA TYR A 64 -2.01 5.68 15.63
C TYR A 64 -3.55 5.69 15.55
N GLU A 65 -4.18 6.79 15.11
CA GLU A 65 -5.65 6.89 15.08
C GLU A 65 -6.29 5.78 14.21
N ASP A 66 -5.75 5.54 13.03
CA ASP A 66 -6.33 4.61 12.05
C ASP A 66 -6.16 3.15 12.51
N LEU A 67 -4.95 2.79 12.95
CA LEU A 67 -4.64 1.44 13.37
C LEU A 67 -5.38 1.06 14.67
N LEU A 68 -5.50 1.98 15.62
CA LEU A 68 -6.29 1.75 16.84
C LEU A 68 -7.80 1.78 16.57
N ALA A 69 -8.27 2.47 15.53
CA ALA A 69 -9.65 2.37 15.06
C ALA A 69 -9.93 0.99 14.46
N ALA A 70 -9.04 0.47 13.60
CA ALA A 70 -9.10 -0.90 13.08
C ALA A 70 -9.12 -1.94 14.21
N ALA A 71 -8.19 -1.85 15.17
CA ALA A 71 -8.19 -2.69 16.37
C ALA A 71 -9.49 -2.54 17.19
N GLY A 72 -10.08 -1.35 17.19
CA GLY A 72 -11.37 -1.08 17.80
C GLY A 72 -12.54 -1.83 17.15
N PHE A 73 -12.53 -1.98 15.83
CA PHE A 73 -13.50 -2.80 15.08
C PHE A 73 -13.33 -4.29 15.42
N LEU A 74 -12.08 -4.77 15.41
CA LEU A 74 -11.72 -6.17 15.62
C LEU A 74 -12.01 -6.70 17.04
N LYS A 75 -12.34 -5.82 18.00
CA LYS A 75 -12.86 -6.22 19.32
C LYS A 75 -14.26 -6.84 19.26
N TYR A 76 -14.99 -6.60 18.18
CA TYR A 76 -16.39 -6.96 18.05
C TYR A 76 -16.70 -7.74 16.77
N GLY A 77 -15.99 -7.45 15.67
CA GLY A 77 -16.05 -8.17 14.41
C GLY A 77 -14.73 -8.86 14.09
N ASN A 78 -14.73 -9.71 13.06
CA ASN A 78 -13.59 -10.52 12.64
C ASN A 78 -13.36 -10.52 11.12
N LYS A 79 -14.01 -9.60 10.39
CA LYS A 79 -13.89 -9.44 8.93
C LYS A 79 -13.63 -7.97 8.61
N LEU A 80 -12.36 -7.61 8.47
CA LEU A 80 -11.94 -6.25 8.16
C LEU A 80 -10.98 -6.28 6.97
N TYR A 81 -11.31 -5.58 5.89
CA TYR A 81 -10.34 -5.25 4.88
C TYR A 81 -9.63 -3.95 5.25
N ALA A 82 -8.31 -3.97 5.18
CA ALA A 82 -7.45 -2.83 5.43
C ALA A 82 -6.54 -2.59 4.23
N THR A 83 -6.37 -1.32 3.87
CA THR A 83 -5.44 -0.89 2.82
C THR A 83 -4.49 0.14 3.39
N ARG A 84 -3.18 -0.02 3.17
CA ARG A 84 -2.18 0.99 3.54
C ARG A 84 -2.18 2.12 2.51
N VAL A 85 -2.04 3.34 3.01
CA VAL A 85 -1.84 4.55 2.23
C VAL A 85 -0.52 5.18 2.67
N ALA A 86 0.44 5.26 1.76
CA ALA A 86 1.69 5.98 1.97
C ALA A 86 1.67 7.30 1.19
N ASN A 87 2.55 8.23 1.57
CA ASN A 87 2.74 9.48 0.83
C ASN A 87 3.16 9.23 -0.62
N THR A 88 2.84 10.20 -1.50
CA THR A 88 3.25 10.16 -2.91
C THR A 88 4.77 10.10 -3.05
N ASP A 89 5.51 10.81 -2.19
CA ASP A 89 6.99 10.89 -2.16
C ASP A 89 7.65 9.77 -1.33
N ALA A 90 6.90 8.77 -0.86
CA ALA A 90 7.48 7.58 -0.25
C ALA A 90 8.28 6.76 -1.28
N ILE A 91 9.37 6.14 -0.83
CA ILE A 91 10.28 5.37 -1.70
C ILE A 91 10.54 3.98 -1.14
N PHE A 92 10.71 3.02 -2.06
CA PHE A 92 11.12 1.66 -1.75
C PHE A 92 12.53 1.64 -1.17
N SER A 93 12.74 0.75 -0.20
CA SER A 93 14.10 0.35 0.16
C SER A 93 14.62 -0.67 -0.85
N SER A 94 15.89 -0.59 -1.21
CA SER A 94 16.54 -1.60 -2.04
C SER A 94 17.93 -1.91 -1.53
N ILE A 95 18.58 -2.90 -2.12
CA ILE A 95 20.00 -3.14 -1.91
C ILE A 95 20.71 -2.17 -2.85
N THR A 96 21.04 -0.98 -2.36
CA THR A 96 21.73 0.06 -3.15
C THR A 96 23.22 0.14 -2.78
N ILE A 97 24.08 0.32 -3.77
CA ILE A 97 25.35 1.05 -3.60
C ILE A 97 24.92 2.51 -3.42
N GLY A 98 25.25 3.14 -2.29
CA GLY A 98 24.52 4.34 -1.90
C GLY A 98 24.58 5.46 -2.94
N THR A 99 23.48 6.22 -3.02
CA THR A 99 23.38 7.47 -3.79
C THR A 99 24.07 8.63 -3.08
N GLY A 100 24.96 8.35 -2.12
CA GLY A 100 25.72 9.38 -1.46
C GLY A 100 26.53 10.15 -2.51
N VAL A 101 26.42 11.48 -2.50
CA VAL A 101 27.45 12.41 -3.03
C VAL A 101 28.74 12.33 -2.17
N GLY A 102 29.04 11.12 -1.71
CA GLY A 102 30.15 10.75 -0.87
C GLY A 102 31.43 11.06 -1.59
N THR A 103 32.18 12.04 -1.11
CA THR A 103 33.44 12.46 -1.75
C THR A 103 34.58 12.31 -0.77
N GLY A 104 35.76 11.97 -1.31
CA GLY A 104 37.02 11.97 -0.57
C GLY A 104 37.24 10.78 0.38
N LEU A 105 36.47 9.69 0.28
CA LEU A 105 36.77 8.45 1.00
C LEU A 105 37.92 7.73 0.30
N THR A 106 39.05 7.59 0.99
CA THR A 106 40.17 6.75 0.50
C THR A 106 40.46 5.65 1.50
N VAL A 107 40.83 4.49 0.96
CA VAL A 107 40.95 3.24 1.70
C VAL A 107 42.28 2.59 1.36
N ASP A 108 43.04 2.25 2.40
CA ASP A 108 44.23 1.41 2.26
C ASP A 108 43.80 -0.06 2.15
N ILE A 109 44.27 -0.71 1.09
CA ILE A 109 43.95 -2.08 0.70
C ILE A 109 45.15 -2.98 0.98
N VAL A 110 44.88 -4.13 1.60
CA VAL A 110 45.85 -5.23 1.68
C VAL A 110 45.36 -6.37 0.80
N ALA A 111 46.11 -6.69 -0.25
CA ALA A 111 45.80 -7.78 -1.17
C ALA A 111 46.81 -8.93 -1.04
N VAL A 112 46.31 -10.17 -1.07
CA VAL A 112 47.09 -11.41 -1.07
C VAL A 112 46.66 -12.23 -2.28
N ASP A 113 47.62 -12.65 -3.11
CA ASP A 113 47.37 -13.38 -4.35
C ASP A 113 46.35 -12.72 -5.30
N GLY A 114 46.32 -11.37 -5.33
CA GLY A 114 45.42 -10.59 -6.19
C GLY A 114 44.04 -10.30 -5.60
N ILE A 115 43.74 -10.78 -4.38
CA ILE A 115 42.44 -10.59 -3.72
C ILE A 115 42.59 -9.66 -2.52
N VAL A 116 41.71 -8.67 -2.36
CA VAL A 116 41.67 -7.82 -1.16
C VAL A 116 41.25 -8.65 0.04
N THR A 117 42.07 -8.59 1.08
CA THR A 117 41.89 -9.34 2.33
C THR A 117 41.54 -8.45 3.51
N SER A 118 41.88 -7.15 3.46
CA SER A 118 41.45 -6.17 4.46
C SER A 118 41.53 -4.75 3.90
N THR A 119 40.69 -3.88 4.46
CA THR A 119 40.62 -2.45 4.13
C THR A 119 40.69 -1.61 5.40
N ILE A 120 41.39 -0.46 5.33
CA ILE A 120 41.52 0.50 6.43
C ILE A 120 41.23 1.91 5.89
N ILE A 121 40.56 2.76 6.66
CA ILE A 121 40.31 4.15 6.25
C ILE A 121 41.64 4.90 6.21
N ALA A 122 42.03 5.37 5.03
CA ALA A 122 43.18 6.25 4.84
C ALA A 122 42.78 7.73 5.02
N VAL A 123 41.64 8.12 4.45
CA VAL A 123 40.98 9.41 4.65
C VAL A 123 39.48 9.20 4.74
N GLY A 124 38.85 9.72 5.80
CA GLY A 124 37.40 9.64 5.97
C GLY A 124 36.68 10.56 4.99
N GLY A 125 35.78 10.01 4.19
CA GLY A 125 34.95 10.77 3.25
C GLY A 125 33.71 11.39 3.91
N THR A 126 33.13 12.40 3.26
CA THR A 126 31.90 13.07 3.71
C THR A 126 30.75 12.81 2.75
N GLY A 127 29.51 12.76 3.24
CA GLY A 127 28.32 12.52 2.41
C GLY A 127 27.89 11.05 2.32
N PHE A 128 28.58 10.17 3.04
CA PHE A 128 28.23 8.76 3.20
C PHE A 128 27.30 8.54 4.41
N VAL A 129 26.47 7.49 4.35
CA VAL A 129 25.58 7.07 5.44
C VAL A 129 25.95 5.69 5.98
N VAL A 130 25.65 5.44 7.26
CA VAL A 130 25.92 4.11 7.87
C VAL A 130 25.07 3.05 7.17
N GLY A 131 25.73 1.98 6.72
CA GLY A 131 25.10 0.87 6.01
C GLY A 131 25.27 0.92 4.49
N GLU A 132 25.75 2.04 3.95
CA GLU A 132 26.07 2.23 2.53
C GLU A 132 27.18 1.29 2.06
N TYR A 133 27.04 0.75 0.85
CA TYR A 133 28.09 0.00 0.17
C TYR A 133 28.83 0.90 -0.82
N VAL A 134 30.14 0.72 -0.91
CA VAL A 134 31.05 1.44 -1.79
C VAL A 134 31.92 0.40 -2.50
N THR A 135 32.17 0.59 -3.79
CA THR A 135 33.08 -0.28 -4.54
C THR A 135 34.48 0.32 -4.53
N ILE A 136 35.45 -0.57 -4.60
CA ILE A 136 36.77 -0.24 -5.12
C ILE A 136 36.78 -0.91 -6.47
N ASP A 137 36.99 -0.15 -7.54
CA ASP A 137 36.89 -0.71 -8.87
C ASP A 137 38.19 -1.45 -9.25
N GLY A 138 38.04 -2.56 -9.95
CA GLY A 138 39.12 -3.39 -10.48
C GLY A 138 39.85 -2.67 -11.61
N ASN A 139 41.07 -3.12 -11.92
CA ASN A 139 41.85 -2.49 -13.00
C ASN A 139 41.35 -2.92 -14.40
N GLU A 140 40.56 -3.99 -14.50
CA GLU A 140 40.00 -4.50 -15.76
C GLU A 140 38.49 -4.77 -15.66
N SER A 141 37.78 -4.70 -16.79
CA SER A 141 36.31 -4.86 -16.89
C SER A 141 35.79 -6.26 -16.54
N ASP A 142 36.70 -7.25 -16.51
CA ASP A 142 36.38 -8.66 -16.28
C ASP A 142 36.75 -9.11 -14.84
N GLU A 143 37.26 -8.20 -14.01
CA GLU A 143 37.68 -8.45 -12.63
C GLU A 143 36.57 -8.07 -11.63
N GLN A 144 36.48 -8.80 -10.51
CA GLN A 144 35.49 -8.48 -9.46
C GLN A 144 35.93 -7.26 -8.66
N ASP A 145 35.05 -6.30 -8.48
CA ASP A 145 35.28 -5.16 -7.59
C ASP A 145 35.28 -5.59 -6.12
N ALA A 146 36.13 -4.94 -5.32
CA ALA A 146 36.07 -5.12 -3.87
C ALA A 146 34.93 -4.27 -3.29
N LEU A 147 34.02 -4.90 -2.53
CA LEU A 147 32.87 -4.23 -1.95
C LEU A 147 33.14 -3.92 -0.48
N ILE A 148 32.91 -2.68 -0.06
CA ILE A 148 33.09 -2.22 1.31
C ILE A 148 31.75 -1.69 1.83
N LYS A 149 31.41 -1.99 3.08
CA LYS A 149 30.28 -1.39 3.79
C LYS A 149 30.75 -0.33 4.79
N ILE A 150 30.09 0.82 4.79
CA ILE A 150 30.27 1.86 5.81
C ILE A 150 29.60 1.41 7.11
N THR A 151 30.37 1.23 8.17
CA THR A 151 29.86 0.76 9.47
C THR A 151 29.64 1.86 10.49
N SER A 152 30.29 3.02 10.34
CA SER A 152 30.07 4.18 11.21
C SER A 152 30.47 5.50 10.55
N VAL A 153 29.68 6.53 10.83
CA VAL A 153 29.92 7.93 10.42
C VAL A 153 29.84 8.80 11.67
N ALA A 154 30.89 9.56 11.95
CA ALA A 154 30.99 10.48 13.08
C ALA A 154 31.19 11.91 12.56
N ASP A 155 30.41 12.86 13.07
CA ASP A 155 30.45 14.27 12.64
C ASP A 155 30.35 14.49 11.11
N GLY A 156 29.65 13.60 10.41
CA GLY A 156 29.47 13.65 8.95
C GLY A 156 30.64 13.07 8.14
N VAL A 157 31.61 12.44 8.80
CA VAL A 157 32.80 11.81 8.19
C VAL A 157 32.79 10.30 8.47
N VAL A 158 33.15 9.49 7.48
CA VAL A 158 33.32 8.03 7.65
C VAL A 158 34.46 7.74 8.62
N ASP A 159 34.15 6.99 9.68
CA ASP A 159 35.12 6.55 10.72
C ASP A 159 35.07 5.04 10.96
N GLY A 160 34.27 4.29 10.20
CA GLY A 160 34.35 2.83 10.20
C GLY A 160 33.85 2.21 8.90
N LEU A 161 34.52 1.14 8.49
CA LEU A 161 34.21 0.35 7.31
C LEU A 161 34.43 -1.15 7.55
N THR A 162 33.84 -1.99 6.71
CA THR A 162 34.05 -3.44 6.71
C THR A 162 34.09 -3.95 5.28
N LEU A 163 35.12 -4.73 4.95
CA LEU A 163 35.21 -5.43 3.67
C LEU A 163 34.11 -6.49 3.59
N ILE A 164 33.33 -6.44 2.53
CA ILE A 164 32.24 -7.37 2.23
C ILE A 164 32.68 -8.40 1.20
N THR A 165 33.33 -7.94 0.12
CA THR A 165 33.87 -8.81 -0.93
C THR A 165 35.28 -8.37 -1.29
N GLY A 166 36.20 -9.31 -1.42
CA GLY A 166 37.63 -9.03 -1.61
C GLY A 166 38.02 -8.55 -3.02
N GLY A 167 37.16 -8.64 -4.03
CA GLY A 167 37.55 -8.32 -5.40
C GLY A 167 38.76 -9.11 -5.93
N GLU A 168 39.07 -8.97 -7.22
CA GLU A 168 40.17 -9.67 -7.89
C GLU A 168 41.03 -8.64 -8.67
N GLY A 169 42.31 -8.96 -8.93
CA GLY A 169 43.20 -8.07 -9.69
C GLY A 169 43.94 -6.98 -8.88
N TYR A 170 43.84 -6.98 -7.55
CA TYR A 170 44.39 -5.91 -6.70
C TYR A 170 45.82 -6.15 -6.23
N VAL A 171 46.58 -5.05 -6.12
CA VAL A 171 47.86 -4.98 -5.39
C VAL A 171 47.69 -4.16 -4.11
N THR A 172 48.45 -4.51 -3.07
CA THR A 172 48.42 -3.77 -1.79
C THR A 172 48.81 -2.30 -2.01
N GLY A 173 47.97 -1.37 -1.56
CA GLY A 173 48.13 0.07 -1.78
C GLY A 173 46.91 0.89 -1.34
N SER A 174 46.96 2.20 -1.52
CA SER A 174 45.82 3.09 -1.25
C SER A 174 44.94 3.21 -2.51
N ALA A 175 43.63 3.01 -2.37
CA ALA A 175 42.66 3.22 -3.43
C ALA A 175 41.59 4.22 -2.99
N SER A 176 41.03 4.96 -3.94
CA SER A 176 39.80 5.71 -3.68
C SER A 176 38.65 4.72 -3.65
N ALA A 177 37.81 4.80 -2.62
CA ALA A 177 36.55 4.09 -2.66
C ALA A 177 35.58 4.97 -3.47
N THR A 178 35.03 4.42 -4.55
CA THR A 178 34.16 5.15 -5.46
C THR A 178 32.76 4.56 -5.36
N THR A 179 31.73 5.40 -5.43
CA THR A 179 30.33 4.94 -5.45
C THR A 179 29.95 4.40 -6.85
N SER A 180 30.82 3.60 -7.48
CA SER A 180 30.93 3.36 -8.94
C SER A 180 31.68 4.47 -9.68
N THR A 181 32.71 4.10 -10.43
CA THR A 181 33.66 4.99 -11.12
C THR A 181 33.24 5.28 -12.56
N VAL A 182 33.65 6.45 -13.07
CA VAL A 182 34.18 6.54 -14.45
C VAL A 182 35.70 6.38 -14.31
N ILE A 183 36.25 5.26 -14.79
CA ILE A 183 37.70 5.04 -14.80
C ILE A 183 38.30 5.96 -15.84
N GLY A 184 39.29 6.77 -15.44
CA GLY A 184 39.95 7.67 -16.36
C GLY A 184 41.10 8.44 -15.74
N ASP A 185 42.13 7.70 -15.34
CA ASP A 185 43.52 8.12 -15.17
C ASP A 185 43.85 9.20 -14.10
N ASN A 186 44.95 8.92 -13.43
CA ASN A 186 45.62 9.79 -12.49
C ASN A 186 46.22 10.99 -13.26
N LEU A 187 45.52 12.12 -13.38
CA LEU A 187 46.21 13.36 -13.76
C LEU A 187 45.62 14.60 -13.13
N THR A 188 46.38 15.19 -12.20
CA THR A 188 46.17 16.55 -11.71
C THR A 188 46.47 17.57 -12.81
N VAL A 189 45.51 18.03 -13.62
CA VAL A 189 45.70 19.23 -14.47
C VAL A 189 44.36 19.98 -14.65
N GLY A 190 44.41 21.31 -14.53
CA GLY A 190 43.24 22.19 -14.61
C GLY A 190 42.42 22.02 -15.88
N GLY A 191 41.10 22.18 -15.76
CA GLY A 191 40.17 22.14 -16.89
C GLY A 191 40.19 23.41 -17.74
N TYR A 192 39.53 23.36 -18.90
CA TYR A 192 39.40 24.49 -19.81
C TYR A 192 38.51 25.59 -19.21
N ILE A 193 38.75 26.84 -19.58
CA ILE A 193 37.89 27.98 -19.24
C ILE A 193 37.22 28.56 -20.48
N VAL A 194 36.08 29.23 -20.28
CA VAL A 194 35.40 29.95 -21.36
C VAL A 194 36.35 30.99 -21.97
N GLY A 195 36.49 30.95 -23.29
CA GLY A 195 37.38 31.81 -24.07
C GLY A 195 38.75 31.20 -24.38
N ASP A 196 39.06 29.99 -23.89
CA ASP A 196 40.27 29.27 -24.30
C ASP A 196 40.24 28.96 -25.81
N ILE A 197 41.39 29.09 -26.46
CA ILE A 197 41.57 28.77 -27.88
C ILE A 197 42.37 27.49 -28.01
N VAL A 198 41.80 26.50 -28.67
CA VAL A 198 42.37 25.18 -28.90
C VAL A 198 42.49 24.90 -30.40
N THR A 199 43.50 24.15 -30.81
CA THR A 199 43.82 23.85 -32.21
C THR A 199 43.57 22.37 -32.48
N VAL A 200 42.85 22.04 -33.55
CA VAL A 200 42.52 20.65 -33.91
C VAL A 200 43.72 19.98 -34.59
N GLY A 201 44.20 18.85 -34.07
CA GLY A 201 45.35 18.12 -34.62
C GLY A 201 45.04 17.47 -35.98
N GLY A 202 45.94 17.57 -36.96
CA GLY A 202 45.74 16.98 -38.29
C GLY A 202 46.92 17.20 -39.24
N ALA A 203 46.88 16.58 -40.43
CA ALA A 203 47.97 16.60 -41.41
C ALA A 203 48.09 17.92 -42.22
N GLY A 204 47.16 18.85 -42.07
CA GLY A 204 47.07 20.12 -42.82
C GLY A 204 47.29 21.39 -41.99
N THR A 205 46.77 22.55 -42.44
CA THR A 205 46.87 23.81 -41.68
C THR A 205 45.82 23.81 -40.57
N GLY A 206 46.28 23.87 -39.31
CA GLY A 206 45.44 23.68 -38.13
C GLY A 206 44.27 24.66 -38.01
N GLY A 207 43.04 24.15 -37.92
CA GLY A 207 41.86 24.93 -37.55
C GLY A 207 41.83 25.23 -36.04
N THR A 208 41.33 26.40 -35.65
CA THR A 208 41.23 26.81 -34.23
C THR A 208 39.77 26.91 -33.78
N LEU A 209 39.52 26.46 -32.55
CA LEU A 209 38.23 26.48 -31.87
C LEU A 209 38.34 27.37 -30.63
N THR A 210 37.31 28.17 -30.36
CA THR A 210 37.18 28.90 -29.09
C THR A 210 36.13 28.20 -28.23
N ILE A 211 36.47 27.94 -26.97
CA ILE A 211 35.56 27.33 -26.00
C ILE A 211 34.51 28.36 -25.55
N GLU A 212 33.24 28.07 -25.77
CA GLU A 212 32.13 28.99 -25.46
C GLU A 212 31.49 28.71 -24.10
N THR A 213 31.37 27.44 -23.73
CA THR A 213 30.86 27.04 -22.41
C THR A 213 31.62 25.83 -21.87
N VAL A 214 31.81 25.83 -20.54
CA VAL A 214 32.43 24.72 -19.81
C VAL A 214 31.58 24.34 -18.60
N SER A 215 31.63 23.08 -18.19
CA SER A 215 31.02 22.61 -16.95
C SER A 215 31.74 23.18 -15.72
N THR A 216 31.13 23.03 -14.54
CA THR A 216 31.77 23.37 -13.26
C THR A 216 33.03 22.57 -12.97
N ALA A 217 33.23 21.44 -13.65
CA ALA A 217 34.44 20.61 -13.62
C ALA A 217 35.48 20.98 -14.71
N GLY A 218 35.20 21.98 -15.56
CA GLY A 218 36.12 22.44 -16.62
C GLY A 218 36.10 21.59 -17.90
N LEU A 219 35.05 20.78 -18.11
CA LEU A 219 34.81 20.06 -19.36
C LEU A 219 34.16 20.99 -20.40
N VAL A 220 34.61 20.91 -21.64
CA VAL A 220 34.04 21.70 -22.75
C VAL A 220 32.63 21.20 -23.08
N LEU A 221 31.64 22.08 -22.99
CA LEU A 221 30.24 21.76 -23.32
C LEU A 221 29.86 22.28 -24.70
N THR A 222 30.37 23.44 -25.10
CA THR A 222 30.21 23.98 -26.45
C THR A 222 31.45 24.75 -26.89
N PHE A 223 31.71 24.79 -28.19
CA PHE A 223 32.79 25.54 -28.80
C PHE A 223 32.34 26.09 -30.17
N SER A 224 33.07 27.07 -30.70
CA SER A 224 32.89 27.58 -32.06
C SER A 224 34.19 27.64 -32.84
N ILE A 225 34.13 27.41 -34.15
CA ILE A 225 35.29 27.49 -35.03
C ILE A 225 35.66 28.97 -35.23
N THR A 226 36.91 29.30 -34.91
CA THR A 226 37.45 30.66 -34.98
C THR A 226 38.29 30.87 -36.23
N THR A 227 38.97 29.83 -36.71
CA THR A 227 39.69 29.84 -37.99
C THR A 227 39.55 28.48 -38.65
N ALA A 228 39.01 28.45 -39.86
CA ALA A 228 38.90 27.22 -40.65
C ALA A 228 40.29 26.68 -41.00
N GLY A 229 40.46 25.37 -40.84
CA GLY A 229 41.66 24.64 -41.23
C GLY A 229 41.50 24.00 -42.63
N THR A 230 42.60 23.51 -43.20
CA THR A 230 42.58 22.88 -44.54
C THR A 230 43.22 21.50 -44.54
N ALA A 231 42.76 20.62 -45.43
CA ALA A 231 43.19 19.23 -45.63
C ALA A 231 42.86 18.26 -44.48
N TYR A 232 41.65 18.34 -43.93
CA TYR A 232 41.12 17.35 -42.98
C TYR A 232 40.38 16.22 -43.70
N ILE A 233 40.34 15.04 -43.08
CA ILE A 233 39.58 13.86 -43.53
C ILE A 233 38.70 13.40 -42.36
N THR A 234 37.64 12.64 -42.63
CA THR A 234 36.81 12.04 -41.57
C THR A 234 37.67 11.27 -40.56
N ALA A 235 37.59 11.63 -39.29
CA ALA A 235 38.35 11.02 -38.20
C ALA A 235 37.66 11.23 -36.84
N SER A 236 37.65 10.21 -35.99
CA SER A 236 37.14 10.30 -34.62
C SER A 236 38.28 10.45 -33.60
N ASP A 237 37.96 11.01 -32.43
CA ASP A 237 38.85 11.27 -31.31
C ASP A 237 40.11 12.08 -31.66
N VAL A 238 39.93 13.07 -32.53
CA VAL A 238 41.03 13.93 -32.97
C VAL A 238 41.47 14.81 -31.81
N PRO A 239 42.73 14.71 -31.35
CA PRO A 239 43.18 15.47 -30.19
C PRO A 239 43.29 16.96 -30.54
N THR A 240 42.90 17.80 -29.59
CA THR A 240 43.13 19.25 -29.67
C THR A 240 44.31 19.67 -28.80
N THR A 241 44.98 20.75 -29.19
CA THR A 241 46.15 21.30 -28.47
C THR A 241 46.04 22.81 -28.29
N GLY A 242 46.45 23.33 -27.13
CA GLY A 242 46.26 24.73 -26.74
C GLY A 242 45.23 24.89 -25.62
N GLY A 243 44.96 26.13 -25.20
CA GLY A 243 44.12 26.44 -24.04
C GLY A 243 44.80 26.16 -22.68
N SER A 244 44.05 26.36 -21.60
CA SER A 244 44.52 26.12 -20.23
C SER A 244 44.20 24.70 -19.70
N GLY A 245 43.37 23.94 -20.43
CA GLY A 245 42.96 22.58 -20.10
C GLY A 245 43.66 21.46 -20.87
N THR A 246 43.37 20.20 -20.50
CA THR A 246 43.85 18.98 -21.18
C THR A 246 42.72 17.99 -21.42
N GLY A 247 42.85 17.12 -22.43
CA GLY A 247 41.94 15.98 -22.65
C GLY A 247 40.75 16.24 -23.58
N PHE A 248 40.72 17.37 -24.30
CA PHE A 248 39.65 17.68 -25.25
C PHE A 248 39.94 17.06 -26.64
N THR A 249 39.06 16.16 -27.08
CA THR A 249 39.04 15.57 -28.43
C THR A 249 37.78 15.98 -29.19
N VAL A 250 37.83 15.93 -30.52
CA VAL A 250 36.69 16.23 -31.39
C VAL A 250 36.58 15.18 -32.49
N ASP A 251 35.36 14.96 -32.94
CA ASP A 251 35.10 14.14 -34.12
C ASP A 251 34.92 15.02 -35.34
N ILE A 252 35.59 14.66 -36.43
CA ILE A 252 35.51 15.31 -37.73
C ILE A 252 34.67 14.43 -38.64
N THR A 253 33.50 14.94 -39.00
CA THR A 253 32.48 14.27 -39.81
C THR A 253 32.43 14.92 -41.19
N ASP A 254 33.41 14.58 -42.04
CA ASP A 254 33.53 15.16 -43.38
C ASP A 254 32.35 14.81 -44.30
N ALA A 255 31.74 15.85 -44.89
CA ALA A 255 30.55 15.75 -45.74
C ALA A 255 30.67 16.48 -47.10
N ASP A 256 31.78 17.15 -47.41
CA ASP A 256 32.00 17.89 -48.66
C ASP A 256 33.37 17.61 -49.32
N ALA A 257 33.56 18.06 -50.56
CA ALA A 257 34.59 17.55 -51.47
C ALA A 257 35.90 18.37 -51.48
N ASP A 258 35.99 19.39 -50.63
CA ASP A 258 37.02 20.44 -50.60
C ASP A 258 37.98 20.33 -49.41
N GLY A 259 37.65 19.54 -48.38
CA GLY A 259 38.57 19.21 -47.28
C GLY A 259 38.97 20.40 -46.41
N GLU A 260 38.09 21.41 -46.29
CA GLU A 260 38.20 22.52 -45.34
C GLU A 260 37.38 22.20 -44.08
N LEU A 261 37.77 22.72 -42.91
CA LEU A 261 37.07 22.44 -41.63
C LEU A 261 35.97 23.48 -41.38
N ASP A 262 34.71 23.13 -41.64
CA ASP A 262 33.55 24.03 -41.60
C ASP A 262 32.66 23.90 -40.34
N ALA A 263 31.88 24.96 -40.04
CA ALA A 263 31.13 25.15 -38.78
C ALA A 263 29.95 24.18 -38.53
N GLY A 264 29.84 23.10 -39.30
CA GLY A 264 28.87 22.02 -39.11
C GLY A 264 29.45 20.61 -39.22
N GLU A 265 30.77 20.50 -39.38
CA GLU A 265 31.47 19.25 -39.71
C GLU A 265 32.20 18.66 -38.49
N VAL A 266 32.46 19.48 -37.47
CA VAL A 266 33.09 19.07 -36.22
C VAL A 266 32.03 18.91 -35.14
N VAL A 267 31.90 17.70 -34.61
CA VAL A 267 30.94 17.38 -33.55
C VAL A 267 31.72 17.03 -32.28
N LEU A 268 31.19 17.46 -31.13
CA LEU A 268 31.67 16.97 -29.84
C LEU A 268 31.46 15.45 -29.81
N ASN A 269 32.52 14.69 -29.61
CA ASN A 269 32.37 13.28 -29.30
C ASN A 269 31.83 13.17 -27.87
N THR A 270 30.52 13.30 -27.70
CA THR A 270 29.81 12.93 -26.46
C THR A 270 29.43 11.44 -26.48
N GLY A 271 30.04 10.63 -27.35
CA GLY A 271 29.70 9.24 -27.56
C GLY A 271 30.86 8.30 -27.30
N GLY A 272 31.10 8.00 -26.03
CA GLY A 272 32.11 7.03 -25.62
C GLY A 272 31.88 6.46 -24.23
N ASP A 273 30.65 6.49 -23.71
CA ASP A 273 30.22 5.59 -22.64
C ASP A 273 28.70 5.59 -22.65
N THR A 274 28.08 4.41 -22.64
CA THR A 274 26.68 4.26 -22.23
C THR A 274 26.63 4.49 -20.73
N SER A 275 26.90 5.73 -20.32
CA SER A 275 26.91 6.14 -18.93
C SER A 275 25.49 5.98 -18.41
N TYR A 276 25.32 4.91 -17.64
CA TYR A 276 24.23 4.68 -16.72
C TYR A 276 23.84 6.03 -16.09
N ASP A 277 22.64 6.54 -16.38
CA ASP A 277 22.21 7.84 -15.89
C ASP A 277 21.75 7.69 -14.44
N ILE A 278 22.71 7.67 -13.52
CA ILE A 278 22.49 7.64 -12.06
C ILE A 278 22.03 8.99 -11.50
N ASN A 279 21.36 9.82 -12.31
CA ASN A 279 20.64 10.98 -11.81
C ASN A 279 19.42 10.52 -10.98
N GLY A 280 19.70 10.14 -9.72
CA GLY A 280 18.89 10.36 -8.52
C GLY A 280 17.37 10.41 -8.67
N THR A 281 16.77 9.49 -9.41
CA THR A 281 15.33 9.35 -9.43
C THR A 281 14.94 8.52 -8.21
N ALA A 282 13.89 8.93 -7.51
CA ALA A 282 13.38 8.21 -6.35
C ALA A 282 12.90 6.81 -6.78
N LEU A 283 13.23 5.76 -6.00
CA LEU A 283 12.63 4.42 -6.18
C LEU A 283 11.16 4.47 -5.74
N ASP A 284 10.30 5.06 -6.55
CA ASP A 284 8.85 5.21 -6.32
C ASP A 284 8.04 4.31 -7.27
N PHE A 285 6.72 4.48 -7.40
CA PHE A 285 5.94 3.62 -8.30
C PHE A 285 6.17 3.88 -9.80
N SER A 286 6.76 5.02 -10.18
CA SER A 286 7.02 5.36 -11.58
C SER A 286 8.09 4.47 -12.23
N ILE A 287 8.88 3.77 -11.41
CA ILE A 287 9.82 2.77 -11.89
C ILE A 287 9.14 1.46 -12.29
N LEU A 288 7.86 1.26 -11.99
CA LEU A 288 7.12 0.05 -12.31
C LEU A 288 6.23 0.28 -13.55
N PRO A 289 6.29 -0.57 -14.59
CA PRO A 289 5.50 -0.38 -15.82
C PRO A 289 3.98 -0.25 -15.60
N SER A 290 3.44 -0.91 -14.56
CA SER A 290 2.02 -0.88 -14.19
C SER A 290 1.72 0.00 -12.98
N GLU A 291 2.74 0.62 -12.36
CA GLU A 291 2.66 1.27 -11.05
C GLU A 291 2.11 0.36 -9.93
N ASP A 292 2.13 -0.96 -10.12
CA ASP A 292 1.71 -1.99 -9.17
C ASP A 292 2.96 -2.77 -8.67
N PRO A 293 3.21 -2.80 -7.35
CA PRO A 293 4.33 -3.57 -6.80
C PRO A 293 4.23 -5.08 -7.03
N ASP A 294 3.03 -5.63 -7.28
CA ASP A 294 2.85 -7.06 -7.55
C ASP A 294 3.33 -7.45 -8.96
N ASP A 295 3.45 -6.50 -9.91
CA ASP A 295 3.93 -6.73 -11.28
C ASP A 295 5.44 -6.51 -11.42
N PHE A 296 6.19 -6.51 -10.32
CA PHE A 296 7.64 -6.33 -10.34
C PHE A 296 8.33 -7.47 -11.11
N GLY A 297 8.69 -7.20 -12.37
CA GLY A 297 9.39 -8.15 -13.25
C GLY A 297 8.50 -9.11 -14.06
N ASP A 298 7.15 -8.98 -14.02
CA ASP A 298 6.24 -9.98 -14.63
C ASP A 298 6.21 -9.97 -16.18
N ASP A 299 6.82 -8.96 -16.83
CA ASP A 299 6.66 -8.73 -18.28
C ASP A 299 7.87 -9.13 -19.16
N VAL A 300 8.90 -9.79 -18.59
CA VAL A 300 10.11 -10.16 -19.34
C VAL A 300 10.34 -11.68 -19.34
N GLN A 301 10.29 -12.28 -20.53
CA GLN A 301 10.69 -13.67 -20.72
C GLN A 301 12.20 -13.79 -20.51
N VAL A 302 12.61 -14.27 -19.33
CA VAL A 302 14.02 -14.54 -19.03
C VAL A 302 14.55 -15.60 -20.01
N THR A 303 15.40 -15.17 -20.96
CA THR A 303 15.90 -16.03 -22.05
C THR A 303 17.25 -16.70 -21.74
N THR A 304 17.90 -16.34 -20.62
CA THR A 304 19.19 -16.89 -20.18
C THR A 304 19.26 -17.01 -18.66
N THR A 305 19.90 -18.07 -18.15
CA THR A 305 20.25 -18.20 -16.72
C THR A 305 21.16 -17.05 -16.29
N THR A 306 20.70 -16.21 -15.36
CA THR A 306 21.48 -15.12 -14.74
C THR A 306 21.74 -15.43 -13.27
N ASP A 307 22.91 -15.03 -12.76
CA ASP A 307 23.27 -15.13 -11.34
C ASP A 307 22.95 -13.82 -10.58
N TYR A 308 22.24 -12.89 -11.22
CA TYR A 308 22.01 -11.53 -10.74
C TYR A 308 20.52 -11.27 -10.55
N PHE A 309 20.18 -10.63 -9.43
CA PHE A 309 18.80 -10.34 -9.05
C PHE A 309 18.62 -8.91 -8.58
N TRP A 310 17.56 -8.25 -9.04
CA TRP A 310 17.11 -6.95 -8.55
C TRP A 310 16.07 -7.16 -7.47
N ILE A 311 16.26 -6.52 -6.32
CA ILE A 311 15.45 -6.80 -5.14
C ILE A 311 15.09 -5.49 -4.45
N ILE A 312 13.81 -5.35 -4.17
CA ILE A 312 13.23 -4.23 -3.43
C ILE A 312 12.42 -4.73 -2.24
N GLY A 313 12.19 -3.82 -1.29
CA GLY A 313 11.21 -4.05 -0.23
C GLY A 313 9.81 -4.16 -0.80
N GLU A 314 8.95 -4.91 -0.12
CA GLU A 314 7.57 -5.16 -0.54
C GLU A 314 6.76 -3.89 -0.77
N SER A 315 6.99 -2.87 0.05
CA SER A 315 6.28 -1.60 -0.04
C SER A 315 7.18 -0.45 0.32
N ARG A 316 6.78 0.76 -0.08
CA ARG A 316 7.55 1.97 0.12
C ARG A 316 7.57 2.33 1.60
N GLY A 317 8.70 2.82 2.09
CA GLY A 317 8.82 3.22 3.49
C GLY A 317 10.17 2.88 4.12
N ALA A 318 10.47 3.55 5.22
CA ALA A 318 11.70 3.39 5.98
C ALA A 318 11.80 2.02 6.69
N TRP A 319 10.67 1.31 6.82
CA TRP A 319 10.63 -0.02 7.42
C TRP A 319 11.47 -1.04 6.65
N GLY A 320 11.50 -0.91 5.32
CA GLY A 320 12.25 -1.82 4.46
C GLY A 320 13.77 -1.78 4.70
N ASN A 321 14.31 -0.67 5.22
CA ASN A 321 15.73 -0.56 5.63
C ASN A 321 16.14 -1.53 6.75
N ARG A 322 15.14 -2.16 7.37
CA ARG A 322 15.28 -3.15 8.44
C ARG A 322 15.07 -4.56 7.94
N ILE A 323 15.21 -4.76 6.64
CA ILE A 323 15.24 -6.06 5.97
C ILE A 323 16.69 -6.33 5.53
N ARG A 324 17.10 -7.58 5.69
CA ARG A 324 18.32 -8.10 5.05
C ARG A 324 18.06 -9.49 4.53
N ILE A 325 18.74 -9.82 3.44
CA ILE A 325 18.62 -11.12 2.79
C ILE A 325 19.99 -11.79 2.68
N ALA A 326 20.00 -13.11 2.57
CA ALA A 326 21.18 -13.87 2.22
C ALA A 326 20.81 -14.98 1.24
N PHE A 327 21.76 -15.35 0.39
CA PHE A 327 21.62 -16.44 -0.56
C PHE A 327 22.49 -17.62 -0.14
N LEU A 328 22.03 -18.83 -0.44
CA LEU A 328 22.85 -20.03 -0.33
C LEU A 328 22.68 -20.85 -1.61
N ASP A 329 23.74 -20.96 -2.40
CA ASP A 329 23.74 -21.77 -3.60
C ASP A 329 23.98 -23.27 -3.29
N TYR A 330 23.82 -24.10 -4.31
CA TYR A 330 24.00 -25.54 -4.21
C TYR A 330 25.42 -25.94 -3.78
N ALA A 331 26.45 -25.39 -4.42
CA ALA A 331 27.84 -25.78 -4.18
C ALA A 331 28.25 -25.53 -2.71
N THR A 332 27.79 -24.40 -2.18
CA THR A 332 28.11 -24.00 -0.82
C THR A 332 27.30 -24.79 0.20
N GLN A 333 26.02 -25.07 -0.06
CA GLN A 333 25.27 -25.97 0.81
C GLN A 333 25.91 -27.36 0.89
N GLN A 334 26.40 -27.92 -0.23
CA GLN A 334 27.12 -29.20 -0.22
C GLN A 334 28.40 -29.14 0.62
N GLY A 335 29.16 -28.04 0.56
CA GLY A 335 30.34 -27.87 1.40
C GLY A 335 30.00 -27.67 2.89
N MET A 336 28.85 -27.09 3.23
CA MET A 336 28.35 -27.01 4.62
C MET A 336 28.02 -28.40 5.16
N LEU A 337 27.29 -29.22 4.40
CA LEU A 337 26.91 -30.59 4.76
C LEU A 337 28.12 -31.51 4.91
N ASN A 338 29.11 -31.35 4.02
CA ASN A 338 30.35 -32.12 4.03
C ASN A 338 31.39 -31.56 5.01
N GLY A 339 31.06 -30.52 5.78
CA GLY A 339 31.95 -29.93 6.79
C GLY A 339 33.26 -29.34 6.24
N THR A 340 33.31 -29.08 4.93
CA THR A 340 34.51 -28.58 4.21
C THR A 340 34.51 -27.05 4.09
N LEU A 341 33.39 -26.39 4.44
CA LEU A 341 33.26 -24.94 4.32
C LEU A 341 33.99 -24.16 5.40
N ASP A 342 34.60 -23.04 5.00
CA ASP A 342 35.22 -22.10 5.92
C ASP A 342 34.16 -21.23 6.61
N LYS A 343 33.84 -21.61 7.86
CA LYS A 343 32.85 -20.93 8.71
C LYS A 343 33.22 -19.47 9.00
N THR A 344 34.50 -19.11 8.90
CA THR A 344 34.96 -17.75 9.22
C THR A 344 34.66 -16.77 8.10
N LYS A 345 34.51 -17.24 6.85
CA LYS A 345 34.14 -16.43 5.69
C LYS A 345 32.65 -16.13 5.63
N PHE A 346 31.82 -17.09 6.05
CA PHE A 346 30.36 -17.01 6.03
C PHE A 346 29.69 -16.21 7.16
N GLY A 347 30.49 -15.69 8.10
CA GLY A 347 30.04 -14.85 9.22
C GLY A 347 28.75 -15.33 9.90
N ASP A 348 27.84 -14.38 10.15
CA ASP A 348 26.54 -14.63 10.77
C ASP A 348 25.59 -15.44 9.86
N ALA A 349 25.77 -15.40 8.53
CA ALA A 349 24.94 -16.12 7.57
C ALA A 349 25.07 -17.64 7.71
N TYR A 350 26.26 -18.15 8.07
CA TYR A 350 26.47 -19.58 8.36
C TYR A 350 25.45 -20.10 9.38
N SER A 351 25.30 -19.34 10.47
CA SER A 351 24.46 -19.74 11.59
C SER A 351 22.98 -19.77 11.20
N ALA A 352 22.55 -18.83 10.36
CA ALA A 352 21.19 -18.73 9.85
C ALA A 352 20.82 -19.91 8.94
N PHE A 353 21.74 -20.35 8.07
CA PHE A 353 21.52 -21.48 7.17
C PHE A 353 21.76 -22.85 7.81
N SER A 354 22.62 -22.95 8.83
CA SER A 354 22.98 -24.23 9.46
C SER A 354 21.80 -24.96 10.12
N GLY A 355 20.71 -24.24 10.43
CA GLY A 355 19.48 -24.80 10.98
C GLY A 355 18.39 -25.11 9.96
N VAL A 356 18.65 -24.90 8.67
CA VAL A 356 17.65 -25.05 7.59
C VAL A 356 17.75 -26.45 6.99
N ASP A 357 16.69 -27.24 7.15
CA ASP A 357 16.56 -28.59 6.61
C ASP A 357 15.84 -28.58 5.24
N SER A 358 16.44 -27.90 4.26
CA SER A 358 15.91 -27.80 2.89
C SER A 358 17.05 -28.01 1.90
N GLN A 359 17.21 -29.24 1.42
CA GLN A 359 18.31 -29.61 0.55
C GLN A 359 18.06 -29.13 -0.88
N LEU A 360 19.09 -28.54 -1.49
CA LEU A 360 19.11 -28.12 -2.88
C LEU A 360 19.44 -29.33 -3.77
N ALA A 361 18.70 -29.48 -4.86
CA ALA A 361 18.78 -30.67 -5.71
C ALA A 361 19.72 -30.48 -6.91
N THR A 362 19.77 -29.28 -7.47
CA THR A 362 20.57 -28.96 -8.67
C THR A 362 21.41 -27.71 -8.48
N THR A 363 22.37 -27.46 -9.38
CA THR A 363 23.23 -26.27 -9.37
C THR A 363 22.47 -24.96 -9.61
N ASN A 364 21.28 -25.04 -10.21
CA ASN A 364 20.42 -23.88 -10.46
C ASN A 364 19.53 -23.57 -9.25
N ASP A 365 19.50 -24.45 -8.25
CA ASP A 365 18.71 -24.27 -7.05
C ASP A 365 19.52 -23.51 -5.98
N PHE A 366 18.84 -22.60 -5.29
CA PHE A 366 19.42 -21.84 -4.19
C PHE A 366 18.35 -21.54 -3.12
N LEU A 367 18.82 -21.24 -1.91
CA LEU A 367 17.97 -20.76 -0.83
C LEU A 367 18.04 -19.24 -0.74
N VAL A 368 16.89 -18.63 -0.50
CA VAL A 368 16.78 -17.21 -0.14
C VAL A 368 16.30 -17.13 1.30
N LEU A 369 17.07 -16.47 2.15
CA LEU A 369 16.71 -16.25 3.55
C LEU A 369 16.45 -14.77 3.78
N VAL A 370 15.26 -14.45 4.29
CA VAL A 370 14.83 -13.08 4.61
C VAL A 370 14.80 -12.88 6.12
N GLN A 371 15.51 -11.87 6.60
CA GLN A 371 15.47 -11.44 7.99
C GLN A 371 14.92 -10.02 8.11
N GLU A 372 14.04 -9.84 9.08
CA GLU A 372 13.54 -8.54 9.51
C GLU A 372 14.14 -8.22 10.89
N MET A 373 14.50 -6.97 11.12
CA MET A 373 14.70 -6.47 12.48
C MET A 373 13.38 -5.83 12.95
N PRO A 374 12.61 -6.50 13.83
CA PRO A 374 11.26 -6.05 14.19
C PRO A 374 11.26 -4.64 14.78
N GLN A 375 10.12 -3.94 14.64
CA GLN A 375 9.92 -2.61 15.19
C GLN A 375 10.30 -2.57 16.68
N ARG A 376 11.06 -1.54 17.07
CA ARG A 376 11.57 -1.33 18.46
C ARG A 376 12.47 -2.45 19.00
N LYS A 377 12.95 -3.37 18.17
CA LYS A 377 13.99 -4.33 18.51
C LYS A 377 15.31 -3.93 17.84
N SER A 378 16.40 -4.54 18.28
CA SER A 378 17.74 -4.36 17.71
C SER A 378 18.37 -5.69 17.29
N VAL A 379 17.52 -6.71 17.11
CA VAL A 379 17.94 -8.09 16.83
C VAL A 379 17.26 -8.54 15.55
N TRP A 380 18.04 -9.14 14.65
CA TRP A 380 17.57 -9.74 13.40
C TRP A 380 16.86 -11.06 13.68
N VAL A 381 15.71 -11.27 13.01
CA VAL A 381 14.90 -12.48 13.13
C VAL A 381 14.60 -13.01 11.74
N THR A 382 14.89 -14.29 11.49
CA THR A 382 14.50 -14.96 10.24
C THR A 382 12.98 -15.04 10.14
N LYS A 383 12.44 -14.61 9.00
CA LYS A 383 11.00 -14.56 8.72
C LYS A 383 10.58 -15.54 7.66
N GLU A 384 11.31 -15.57 6.56
CA GLU A 384 10.98 -16.38 5.39
C GLU A 384 12.25 -17.07 4.89
N ILE A 385 12.07 -18.30 4.41
CA ILE A 385 13.12 -19.07 3.74
C ILE A 385 12.47 -19.71 2.52
N PHE A 386 13.01 -19.43 1.35
CA PHE A 386 12.52 -19.97 0.07
C PHE A 386 13.55 -20.93 -0.52
N ASN A 387 13.06 -22.01 -1.12
CA ASN A 387 13.87 -22.92 -1.95
C ASN A 387 13.43 -22.73 -3.40
N VAL A 388 14.28 -22.08 -4.18
CA VAL A 388 13.95 -21.55 -5.50
C VAL A 388 15.01 -21.94 -6.51
N SER A 389 14.70 -21.75 -7.79
CA SER A 389 15.58 -22.08 -8.91
C SER A 389 15.72 -20.87 -9.84
N THR A 390 16.89 -20.74 -10.46
CA THR A 390 17.13 -19.77 -11.55
C THR A 390 16.50 -20.20 -12.87
N ASP A 391 16.10 -21.47 -12.99
CA ASP A 391 15.47 -22.04 -14.19
C ASP A 391 13.94 -21.82 -14.17
N SER A 392 13.44 -21.09 -15.16
CA SER A 392 12.02 -20.78 -15.33
C SER A 392 11.13 -22.00 -15.63
N THR A 393 11.73 -23.11 -16.05
CA THR A 393 11.03 -24.37 -16.36
C THR A 393 11.07 -25.38 -15.22
N SER A 394 11.78 -25.08 -14.13
CA SER A 394 11.92 -25.95 -12.97
C SER A 394 10.59 -26.10 -12.24
N LEU A 395 10.21 -27.36 -11.96
CA LEU A 395 9.01 -27.72 -11.21
C LEU A 395 9.38 -28.47 -9.94
N ASP A 396 8.54 -28.35 -8.91
CA ASP A 396 8.63 -29.14 -7.69
C ASP A 396 8.02 -30.55 -7.89
N GLU A 397 8.16 -31.41 -6.89
CA GLU A 397 7.63 -32.78 -6.92
C GLU A 397 6.09 -32.85 -7.00
N THR A 398 5.40 -31.73 -6.74
CA THR A 398 3.94 -31.59 -6.84
C THR A 398 3.48 -30.93 -8.15
N GLY A 399 4.41 -30.53 -9.02
CA GLY A 399 4.15 -29.84 -10.28
C GLY A 399 3.99 -28.32 -10.17
N GLY A 400 4.29 -27.72 -9.00
CA GLY A 400 4.36 -26.28 -8.81
C GLY A 400 5.63 -25.69 -9.43
N LYS A 401 5.57 -24.45 -9.92
CA LYS A 401 6.75 -23.75 -10.45
C LYS A 401 7.77 -23.49 -9.34
N ARG A 402 9.07 -23.61 -9.64
CA ARG A 402 10.18 -23.31 -8.73
C ARG A 402 10.96 -22.05 -9.09
N PHE A 403 10.54 -21.36 -10.14
CA PHE A 403 11.21 -20.15 -10.56
C PHE A 403 11.15 -19.07 -9.48
N VAL A 404 12.27 -18.39 -9.25
CA VAL A 404 12.45 -17.47 -8.12
C VAL A 404 11.46 -16.30 -8.13
N GLU A 405 11.21 -15.67 -9.29
CA GLU A 405 10.27 -14.56 -9.39
C GLU A 405 8.84 -15.00 -9.08
N ASP A 406 8.39 -16.09 -9.72
CA ASP A 406 7.05 -16.67 -9.52
C ASP A 406 6.78 -16.99 -8.04
N ILE A 407 7.75 -17.59 -7.34
CA ILE A 407 7.57 -17.96 -5.92
C ILE A 407 7.62 -16.73 -5.02
N ILE A 408 8.69 -15.94 -5.11
CA ILE A 408 8.93 -14.87 -4.15
C ILE A 408 7.88 -13.77 -4.33
N ASN A 409 7.57 -13.33 -5.55
CA ASN A 409 6.60 -12.25 -5.75
C ASN A 409 5.16 -12.66 -5.38
N GLN A 410 4.83 -13.96 -5.39
CA GLN A 410 3.52 -14.45 -4.96
C GLN A 410 3.42 -14.74 -3.45
N GLN A 411 4.52 -15.13 -2.79
CA GLN A 411 4.49 -15.66 -1.42
C GLN A 411 5.14 -14.75 -0.38
N SER A 412 6.12 -13.93 -0.76
CA SER A 412 6.86 -13.08 0.15
C SER A 412 6.03 -11.88 0.63
N GLN A 413 6.05 -11.62 1.92
CA GLN A 413 5.43 -10.42 2.52
C GLN A 413 6.43 -9.27 2.73
N TYR A 414 7.70 -9.47 2.38
CA TYR A 414 8.80 -8.58 2.76
C TYR A 414 9.59 -8.04 1.59
N ILE A 415 9.77 -8.84 0.54
CA ILE A 415 10.60 -8.53 -0.62
C ILE A 415 9.88 -8.84 -1.93
N ARG A 416 10.29 -8.14 -2.98
CA ARG A 416 10.03 -8.47 -4.38
C ARG A 416 11.35 -8.63 -5.13
N ILE A 417 11.39 -9.54 -6.10
CA ILE A 417 12.61 -9.92 -6.83
C ILE A 417 12.35 -9.98 -8.33
N SER A 418 13.37 -9.62 -9.10
CA SER A 418 13.40 -9.87 -10.55
C SER A 418 14.79 -10.34 -10.99
N ALA A 419 14.82 -11.20 -12.00
CA ALA A 419 15.96 -11.83 -12.67
C ALA A 419 16.27 -11.19 -14.03
N ASP A 420 15.34 -10.41 -14.59
CA ASP A 420 15.54 -9.64 -15.83
C ASP A 420 14.74 -8.35 -15.80
N ILE A 421 15.44 -7.22 -15.89
CA ILE A 421 14.84 -5.90 -15.78
C ILE A 421 15.33 -4.97 -16.89
N SER A 422 15.11 -5.39 -18.14
CA SER A 422 15.37 -4.54 -19.32
C SER A 422 14.60 -3.19 -19.35
N SER A 423 13.63 -2.99 -18.45
CA SER A 423 12.78 -1.78 -18.37
C SER A 423 12.82 -1.01 -17.05
N ILE A 424 13.48 -1.51 -16.00
CA ILE A 424 13.61 -0.78 -14.72
C ILE A 424 15.00 -0.17 -14.67
N VAL A 425 14.99 1.15 -14.60
CA VAL A 425 16.11 2.09 -14.60
C VAL A 425 17.31 1.61 -13.78
N ASP A 426 18.47 2.08 -14.22
CA ASP A 426 19.84 2.10 -13.70
C ASP A 426 20.10 2.28 -12.17
N GLN A 427 19.12 2.03 -11.30
CA GLN A 427 19.01 2.58 -9.95
C GLN A 427 18.91 1.52 -8.84
N VAL A 428 18.68 0.25 -9.18
CA VAL A 428 18.73 -0.86 -8.23
C VAL A 428 19.94 -1.72 -8.55
N PHE A 429 20.83 -1.92 -7.57
CA PHE A 429 22.05 -2.69 -7.79
C PHE A 429 21.71 -4.19 -7.91
N PRO A 430 22.14 -4.88 -9.00
CA PRO A 430 21.91 -6.30 -9.14
C PRO A 430 22.73 -7.06 -8.09
N VAL A 431 22.06 -7.86 -7.29
CA VAL A 431 22.70 -8.71 -6.30
C VAL A 431 23.05 -10.04 -6.94
N ARG A 432 24.35 -10.32 -6.99
CA ARG A 432 24.84 -11.63 -7.36
C ARG A 432 24.44 -12.65 -6.30
N LEU A 433 24.25 -13.91 -6.69
CA LEU A 433 24.28 -15.06 -5.78
C LEU A 433 25.67 -15.17 -5.11
N ALA A 434 25.93 -14.31 -4.13
CA ALA A 434 27.11 -14.39 -3.30
C ALA A 434 26.83 -15.27 -2.10
N GLN A 435 27.87 -16.00 -1.72
CA GLN A 435 27.72 -17.17 -0.89
C GLN A 435 27.71 -16.81 0.60
N ASP A 436 28.37 -15.75 1.06
CA ASP A 436 28.85 -15.66 2.44
C ASP A 436 28.38 -14.45 3.27
N THR A 437 27.49 -13.61 2.75
CA THR A 437 27.12 -12.34 3.39
C THR A 437 25.61 -12.03 3.39
N PHE A 438 25.21 -11.11 4.28
CA PHE A 438 23.87 -10.53 4.30
C PHE A 438 23.85 -9.20 3.53
N TYR A 439 22.93 -9.10 2.58
CA TYR A 439 22.59 -7.87 1.90
C TYR A 439 21.48 -7.15 2.66
N GLN A 440 21.82 -6.03 3.29
CA GLN A 440 20.86 -5.17 3.97
C GLN A 440 20.29 -4.11 3.03
N PHE A 441 18.98 -3.89 3.12
CA PHE A 441 18.29 -2.86 2.35
C PHE A 441 18.52 -1.48 2.97
N VAL A 442 18.57 -0.45 2.14
CA VAL A 442 18.82 0.94 2.53
C VAL A 442 17.92 1.89 1.75
N SER A 443 17.97 3.18 2.11
CA SER A 443 17.36 4.30 1.39
C SER A 443 15.83 4.34 1.29
N GLY A 444 15.09 3.41 1.89
CA GLY A 444 13.63 3.51 2.01
C GLY A 444 13.21 4.72 2.86
N SER A 445 12.12 5.40 2.47
CA SER A 445 11.58 6.57 3.16
C SER A 445 10.05 6.55 3.14
N ASP A 446 9.43 6.99 4.24
CA ASP A 446 7.96 7.10 4.39
C ASP A 446 7.38 8.37 3.73
N GLY A 447 8.24 9.18 3.09
CA GLY A 447 7.85 10.47 2.51
C GLY A 447 7.64 11.56 3.57
N THR A 448 7.02 12.67 3.19
CA THR A 448 6.87 13.84 4.05
C THR A 448 5.43 14.12 4.48
N GLY A 449 5.13 13.89 5.76
CA GLY A 449 3.84 14.26 6.37
C GLY A 449 2.78 13.16 6.32
N ILE A 450 1.51 13.57 6.25
CA ILE A 450 0.36 12.66 6.18
C ILE A 450 -0.09 12.60 4.71
N PRO A 451 -0.45 11.42 4.17
CA PRO A 451 -0.93 11.24 2.81
C PRO A 451 -2.03 12.21 2.43
N SER A 452 -2.04 12.61 1.17
CA SER A 452 -3.02 13.54 0.66
C SER A 452 -4.42 12.91 0.66
N ASP A 453 -5.46 13.75 0.66
CA ASP A 453 -6.84 13.28 0.54
C ASP A 453 -7.07 12.44 -0.73
N SER A 454 -6.33 12.74 -1.81
CA SER A 454 -6.40 12.00 -3.08
C SER A 454 -5.87 10.57 -2.95
N ASP A 455 -4.77 10.37 -2.22
CA ASP A 455 -4.19 9.04 -2.00
C ASP A 455 -5.13 8.19 -1.14
N ILE A 456 -5.74 8.80 -0.13
CA ILE A 456 -6.70 8.13 0.76
C ILE A 456 -7.97 7.74 0.00
N ILE A 457 -8.48 8.62 -0.86
CA ILE A 457 -9.64 8.33 -1.72
C ILE A 457 -9.32 7.15 -2.64
N SER A 458 -8.16 7.17 -3.30
CA SER A 458 -7.74 6.10 -4.20
C SER A 458 -7.70 4.74 -3.50
N ALA A 459 -7.27 4.70 -2.24
CA ALA A 459 -7.26 3.47 -1.44
C ALA A 459 -8.67 2.94 -1.10
N TYR A 460 -9.66 3.83 -0.87
CA TYR A 460 -11.05 3.40 -0.68
C TYR A 460 -11.70 2.96 -1.99
N ARG A 461 -11.34 3.57 -3.12
CA ARG A 461 -11.86 3.24 -4.45
C ARG A 461 -11.45 1.84 -4.94
N LEU A 462 -10.45 1.20 -4.32
CA LEU A 462 -10.20 -0.23 -4.50
C LEU A 462 -11.43 -1.09 -4.15
N TYR A 463 -12.32 -0.59 -3.31
CA TYR A 463 -13.57 -1.24 -2.90
C TYR A 463 -14.79 -0.65 -3.59
N GLU A 464 -14.64 -0.04 -4.77
CA GLU A 464 -15.75 0.59 -5.49
C GLU A 464 -16.69 -0.43 -6.13
N ASP A 465 -16.16 -1.53 -6.67
CA ASP A 465 -16.94 -2.50 -7.43
C ASP A 465 -17.67 -3.53 -6.53
N PRO A 466 -19.01 -3.58 -6.55
CA PRO A 466 -19.79 -4.52 -5.75
C PRO A 466 -19.87 -5.95 -6.32
N GLU A 467 -19.36 -6.18 -7.54
CA GLU A 467 -19.32 -7.52 -8.14
C GLU A 467 -18.06 -8.30 -7.77
N THR A 468 -16.92 -7.60 -7.63
CA THR A 468 -15.64 -8.20 -7.23
C THR A 468 -15.52 -8.40 -5.72
N ILE A 469 -16.00 -7.46 -4.91
CA ILE A 469 -15.87 -7.52 -3.45
C ILE A 469 -17.15 -7.14 -2.70
N ASP A 470 -17.49 -7.95 -1.70
CA ASP A 470 -18.58 -7.68 -0.78
C ASP A 470 -18.09 -6.83 0.41
N VAL A 471 -18.70 -5.68 0.61
CA VAL A 471 -18.43 -4.76 1.72
C VAL A 471 -19.75 -4.28 2.30
N ASN A 472 -19.87 -4.19 3.62
CA ASN A 472 -21.09 -3.69 4.27
C ASN A 472 -20.86 -2.39 5.03
N LEU A 473 -19.69 -2.23 5.65
CA LEU A 473 -19.38 -1.13 6.55
C LEU A 473 -18.07 -0.48 6.11
N ILE A 474 -18.09 0.83 5.92
CA ILE A 474 -16.88 1.61 5.65
C ILE A 474 -16.60 2.49 6.86
N LEU A 475 -15.38 2.40 7.37
CA LEU A 475 -14.92 3.10 8.56
C LEU A 475 -14.11 4.30 8.14
N ASP A 476 -14.58 5.51 8.49
CA ASP A 476 -13.86 6.75 8.22
C ASP A 476 -12.52 6.79 8.97
N ALA A 477 -12.53 6.57 10.29
CA ALA A 477 -11.37 6.77 11.18
C ALA A 477 -10.84 8.22 11.17
N GLY A 478 -11.77 9.20 11.18
CA GLY A 478 -11.42 10.61 11.36
C GLY A 478 -10.63 11.23 10.20
N LYS A 479 -11.00 10.94 8.94
CA LYS A 479 -10.44 11.59 7.74
C LYS A 479 -10.97 13.02 7.57
N SER A 480 -10.52 13.72 6.53
CA SER A 480 -11.01 15.06 6.20
C SER A 480 -12.47 15.01 5.69
N GLU A 481 -13.13 16.17 5.66
CA GLU A 481 -14.46 16.34 5.09
C GLU A 481 -14.52 15.91 3.61
N THR A 482 -13.47 16.18 2.83
CA THR A 482 -13.36 15.76 1.41
C THR A 482 -13.46 14.26 1.27
N VAL A 483 -12.68 13.51 2.06
CA VAL A 483 -12.72 12.04 2.04
C VAL A 483 -14.10 11.54 2.51
N LYS A 484 -14.72 12.18 3.51
CA LYS A 484 -16.07 11.76 3.96
C LYS A 484 -17.14 11.92 2.88
N SER A 485 -17.10 12.99 2.09
CA SER A 485 -18.03 13.18 0.97
C SER A 485 -17.82 12.12 -0.11
N ASP A 486 -16.57 11.76 -0.41
CA ASP A 486 -16.27 10.68 -1.36
C ASP A 486 -16.74 9.30 -0.86
N LEU A 487 -16.53 9.00 0.43
CA LEU A 487 -17.04 7.77 1.05
C LEU A 487 -18.57 7.66 0.96
N ILE A 488 -19.28 8.79 1.08
CA ILE A 488 -20.74 8.83 0.89
C ILE A 488 -21.08 8.52 -0.56
N ALA A 489 -20.40 9.17 -1.52
CA ALA A 489 -20.63 8.95 -2.95
C ALA A 489 -20.44 7.47 -3.31
N MET A 490 -19.35 6.85 -2.86
CA MET A 490 -19.09 5.42 -3.07
C MET A 490 -20.21 4.53 -2.50
N CYS A 491 -20.72 4.84 -1.31
CA CYS A 491 -21.86 4.11 -0.74
C CYS A 491 -23.16 4.29 -1.55
N GLU A 492 -23.39 5.49 -2.10
CA GLU A 492 -24.56 5.80 -2.92
C GLU A 492 -24.49 5.17 -4.32
N GLU A 493 -23.29 4.98 -4.86
CA GLU A 493 -23.05 4.28 -6.11
C GLU A 493 -23.21 2.76 -5.95
N ARG A 494 -22.64 2.17 -4.89
CA ARG A 494 -22.72 0.73 -4.61
C ARG A 494 -24.08 0.25 -4.13
N LEU A 495 -24.78 1.08 -3.35
CA LEU A 495 -26.06 0.80 -2.68
C LEU A 495 -26.04 -0.36 -1.66
N ASP A 496 -24.96 -1.14 -1.54
CA ASP A 496 -24.84 -2.33 -0.69
C ASP A 496 -24.03 -2.15 0.61
N CYS A 497 -23.54 -0.92 0.86
CA CYS A 497 -22.73 -0.59 2.02
C CYS A 497 -23.20 0.69 2.73
N MET A 498 -22.67 0.92 3.93
CA MET A 498 -22.96 2.11 4.74
C MET A 498 -21.67 2.64 5.39
N THR A 499 -21.47 3.95 5.37
CA THR A 499 -20.30 4.58 5.99
C THR A 499 -20.59 5.09 7.41
N ILE A 500 -19.60 4.93 8.28
CA ILE A 500 -19.63 5.36 9.68
C ILE A 500 -18.60 6.47 9.83
N LEU A 501 -19.10 7.68 10.08
CA LEU A 501 -18.33 8.91 10.06
C LEU A 501 -18.08 9.42 11.48
N ASP A 502 -16.91 10.01 11.67
CA ASP A 502 -16.55 10.72 12.90
C ASP A 502 -16.65 12.23 12.73
N VAL A 503 -16.85 12.89 13.86
CA VAL A 503 -16.68 14.34 13.95
C VAL A 503 -15.20 14.72 14.04
N PRO A 504 -14.77 15.91 13.60
CA PRO A 504 -13.38 16.34 13.74
C PRO A 504 -12.92 16.43 15.21
N LYS A 505 -11.68 15.97 15.48
CA LYS A 505 -11.08 15.91 16.82
C LYS A 505 -11.15 17.23 17.58
N VAL A 506 -10.84 18.33 16.89
CA VAL A 506 -10.76 19.68 17.45
C VAL A 506 -12.09 20.20 17.99
N LEU A 507 -13.22 19.70 17.48
CA LEU A 507 -14.55 20.14 17.89
C LEU A 507 -15.01 19.51 19.21
N VAL A 508 -14.35 18.43 19.66
CA VAL A 508 -14.78 17.68 20.85
C VAL A 508 -13.67 17.51 21.88
N VAL A 509 -12.43 17.32 21.46
CA VAL A 509 -11.29 17.17 22.38
C VAL A 509 -10.83 18.55 22.83
N ASN A 510 -10.74 18.76 24.15
CA ASN A 510 -10.31 20.01 24.77
C ASN A 510 -11.15 21.25 24.40
N ASN A 511 -12.39 21.09 23.91
CA ASN A 511 -13.25 22.18 23.43
C ASN A 511 -14.40 22.53 24.41
N LYS A 512 -14.08 22.63 25.70
CA LYS A 512 -15.07 22.68 26.78
C LYS A 512 -16.09 23.83 26.62
N GLY A 513 -17.36 23.48 26.45
CA GLY A 513 -18.51 24.40 26.46
C GLY A 513 -19.00 24.80 25.06
N ASN A 514 -18.22 24.56 24.02
CA ASN A 514 -18.56 24.92 22.64
C ASN A 514 -18.91 23.70 21.77
N GLU A 515 -18.74 22.48 22.29
CA GLU A 515 -18.80 21.24 21.50
C GLU A 515 -20.13 21.12 20.77
N THR A 516 -21.25 21.33 21.46
CA THR A 516 -22.58 21.15 20.84
C THR A 516 -22.88 22.17 19.75
N THR A 517 -22.54 23.43 20.00
CA THR A 517 -22.78 24.53 19.06
C THR A 517 -21.91 24.36 17.82
N GLN A 518 -20.61 24.11 18.00
CA GLN A 518 -19.68 23.95 16.89
C GLN A 518 -19.96 22.67 16.08
N LEU A 519 -20.35 21.56 16.72
CA LEU A 519 -20.77 20.35 16.00
C LEU A 519 -22.01 20.59 15.14
N ARG A 520 -23.00 21.31 15.65
CA ARG A 520 -24.19 21.71 14.87
C ARG A 520 -23.78 22.62 13.71
N ASP A 521 -22.96 23.61 13.98
CA ASP A 521 -22.57 24.61 12.99
C ASP A 521 -21.73 23.98 11.87
N TRP A 522 -20.80 23.08 12.23
CA TRP A 522 -20.05 22.23 11.29
C TRP A 522 -20.97 21.35 10.44
N ARG A 523 -21.91 20.63 11.08
CA ARG A 523 -22.83 19.72 10.37
C ARG A 523 -23.77 20.43 9.39
N ASN A 524 -24.17 21.67 9.69
CA ASN A 524 -25.06 22.43 8.81
C ASN A 524 -24.30 23.37 7.86
N ALA A 525 -22.96 23.38 7.90
CA ALA A 525 -22.11 24.36 7.22
C ALA A 525 -22.56 25.81 7.48
N THR A 526 -22.68 26.17 8.76
CA THR A 526 -23.12 27.50 9.18
C THR A 526 -22.11 28.19 10.09
N GLY A 527 -22.22 29.51 10.23
CA GLY A 527 -21.36 30.29 11.12
C GLY A 527 -19.89 30.22 10.69
N THR A 528 -19.00 29.86 11.62
CA THR A 528 -17.56 29.72 11.38
C THR A 528 -17.23 28.60 10.37
N TYR A 529 -18.15 27.66 10.13
CA TYR A 529 -17.94 26.50 9.28
C TYR A 529 -18.71 26.60 7.95
N SER A 530 -18.93 27.80 7.40
CA SER A 530 -19.62 27.94 6.11
C SER A 530 -18.87 27.27 4.96
N ASP A 531 -17.54 27.34 4.99
CA ASP A 531 -16.66 26.90 3.89
C ASP A 531 -15.96 25.57 4.21
N SER A 532 -15.97 25.16 5.48
CA SER A 532 -15.28 23.98 6.02
C SER A 532 -16.21 23.09 6.84
N GLY A 533 -17.53 23.26 6.65
CA GLY A 533 -18.56 22.43 7.26
C GLY A 533 -18.89 21.21 6.39
N PHE A 534 -19.63 20.28 6.99
CA PHE A 534 -20.00 19.01 6.37
C PHE A 534 -21.52 18.86 6.28
N ASN A 535 -22.10 19.42 5.20
CA ASN A 535 -23.54 19.52 4.99
C ASN A 535 -24.09 18.54 3.95
N GLU A 536 -23.68 17.27 4.04
CA GLU A 536 -24.22 16.21 3.18
C GLU A 536 -25.57 15.70 3.67
N ASN A 537 -26.39 15.11 2.80
CA ASN A 537 -27.73 14.64 3.17
C ASN A 537 -28.04 13.26 2.58
N THR A 538 -27.58 12.22 3.26
CA THR A 538 -27.70 10.84 2.80
C THR A 538 -28.32 9.91 3.84
N SER A 539 -28.89 8.79 3.36
CA SER A 539 -29.30 7.66 4.21
C SER A 539 -28.20 6.62 4.41
N TYR A 540 -27.14 6.65 3.60
CA TYR A 540 -26.04 5.67 3.58
C TYR A 540 -24.90 6.01 4.53
N ALA A 541 -25.07 7.03 5.37
CA ALA A 541 -24.06 7.43 6.34
C ALA A 541 -24.67 7.72 7.72
N SER A 542 -23.84 7.56 8.75
CA SER A 542 -24.17 7.91 10.13
C SER A 542 -22.96 8.57 10.81
N ILE A 543 -23.19 9.69 11.50
CA ILE A 543 -22.14 10.46 12.18
C ILE A 543 -22.21 10.22 13.69
N TYR A 544 -21.03 10.06 14.32
CA TYR A 544 -20.91 9.91 15.77
C TYR A 544 -20.18 11.08 16.42
N GLY A 545 -20.85 11.71 17.40
CA GLY A 545 -20.50 13.03 17.94
C GLY A 545 -19.44 13.07 19.04
N ASN A 546 -18.53 12.11 19.10
CA ASN A 546 -17.54 12.04 20.19
C ASN A 546 -16.26 11.32 19.78
N TRP A 547 -15.18 11.59 20.49
CA TRP A 547 -13.92 10.83 20.43
C TRP A 547 -13.75 10.02 21.70
N ILE A 548 -13.05 8.89 21.59
CA ILE A 548 -12.89 7.92 22.69
C ILE A 548 -11.42 7.79 23.09
N GLU A 549 -11.18 7.70 24.39
CA GLU A 549 -9.84 7.53 24.97
C GLU A 549 -9.62 6.04 25.24
N VAL A 550 -8.64 5.44 24.57
CA VAL A 550 -8.27 4.04 24.72
C VAL A 550 -6.83 3.90 25.23
N TYR A 551 -6.53 2.76 25.82
CA TYR A 551 -5.15 2.42 26.20
C TYR A 551 -4.44 1.79 25.01
N ASP A 552 -3.40 2.44 24.52
CA ASP A 552 -2.47 1.89 23.54
C ASP A 552 -1.48 0.99 24.28
N LYS A 553 -1.63 -0.33 24.13
CA LYS A 553 -0.79 -1.33 24.81
C LYS A 553 0.64 -1.38 24.27
N TYR A 554 0.88 -0.89 23.05
CA TYR A 554 2.19 -0.90 22.40
C TYR A 554 3.03 0.29 22.86
N ASN A 555 2.43 1.48 22.89
CA ASN A 555 3.10 2.71 23.37
C ASN A 555 2.88 2.99 24.86
N GLN A 556 2.14 2.12 25.56
CA GLN A 556 1.82 2.19 26.98
C GLN A 556 1.19 3.51 27.44
N LYS A 557 0.44 4.19 26.56
CA LYS A 557 -0.17 5.50 26.84
C LYS A 557 -1.64 5.55 26.45
N TYR A 558 -2.37 6.49 27.06
CA TYR A 558 -3.77 6.73 26.72
C TYR A 558 -3.85 7.73 25.58
N ARG A 559 -4.63 7.40 24.54
CA ARG A 559 -4.71 8.17 23.30
C ARG A 559 -6.15 8.36 22.87
N TRP A 560 -6.43 9.50 22.24
CA TRP A 560 -7.73 9.81 21.66
C TRP A 560 -7.82 9.22 20.26
N ILE A 561 -8.80 8.37 20.02
CA ILE A 561 -9.06 7.78 18.72
C ILE A 561 -10.47 8.14 18.23
N PRO A 562 -10.70 8.13 16.92
CA PRO A 562 -12.03 8.20 16.34
C PRO A 562 -12.94 7.07 16.84
N ALA A 563 -14.23 7.31 16.90
CA ALA A 563 -15.21 6.35 17.41
C ALA A 563 -15.63 5.33 16.33
N SER A 564 -15.60 5.69 15.04
CA SER A 564 -16.09 4.88 13.91
C SER A 564 -15.63 3.43 13.95
N GLY A 565 -14.36 3.15 14.30
CA GLY A 565 -13.87 1.78 14.45
C GLY A 565 -14.64 0.96 15.47
N HIS A 566 -14.83 1.48 16.69
CA HIS A 566 -15.61 0.78 17.73
C HIS A 566 -17.10 0.70 17.36
N ILE A 567 -17.64 1.73 16.70
CA ILE A 567 -19.04 1.74 16.28
C ILE A 567 -19.30 0.74 15.16
N GLY A 568 -18.42 0.64 14.16
CA GLY A 568 -18.47 -0.38 13.12
C GLY A 568 -18.37 -1.77 13.70
N GLY A 569 -17.55 -1.95 14.74
CA GLY A 569 -17.53 -3.19 15.50
C GLY A 569 -18.87 -3.47 16.21
N VAL A 570 -19.50 -2.47 16.84
CA VAL A 570 -20.83 -2.62 17.43
C VAL A 570 -21.89 -2.99 16.39
N TYR A 571 -21.80 -2.43 15.18
CA TYR A 571 -22.65 -2.78 14.04
C TYR A 571 -22.46 -4.25 13.68
N ALA A 572 -21.21 -4.69 13.48
CA ALA A 572 -20.88 -6.08 13.16
C ALA A 572 -21.37 -7.06 14.24
N LYS A 573 -21.12 -6.76 15.52
CA LYS A 573 -21.60 -7.57 16.65
C LYS A 573 -23.13 -7.61 16.75
N THR A 574 -23.80 -6.50 16.43
CA THR A 574 -25.28 -6.47 16.44
C THR A 574 -25.84 -7.40 15.37
N ASP A 575 -25.19 -7.45 14.21
CA ASP A 575 -25.61 -8.28 13.08
C ASP A 575 -25.36 -9.76 13.36
N ASP A 576 -24.22 -10.09 13.96
CA ASP A 576 -23.83 -11.47 14.29
C ASP A 576 -24.68 -12.06 15.44
N VAL A 577 -24.95 -11.27 16.48
CA VAL A 577 -25.69 -11.75 17.67
C VAL A 577 -27.21 -11.65 17.49
N THR A 578 -27.69 -10.65 16.76
CA THR A 578 -29.12 -10.45 16.53
C THR A 578 -29.39 -10.47 15.04
N ASP A 579 -29.63 -9.30 14.44
CA ASP A 579 -29.75 -9.15 13.00
C ASP A 579 -29.55 -7.65 12.63
N PRO A 580 -29.26 -7.32 11.36
CA PRO A 580 -28.98 -5.94 10.92
C PRO A 580 -30.09 -4.90 11.14
N TRP A 581 -31.35 -5.36 11.26
CA TRP A 581 -32.52 -4.50 11.49
C TRP A 581 -32.75 -4.11 12.96
N TRP A 582 -31.92 -4.61 13.87
CA TRP A 582 -31.89 -4.13 15.24
C TRP A 582 -31.05 -2.86 15.37
N ALA A 583 -31.50 -1.96 16.24
CA ALA A 583 -30.77 -0.74 16.53
C ALA A 583 -29.40 -1.05 17.18
N PRO A 584 -28.27 -0.62 16.58
CA PRO A 584 -26.95 -0.74 17.19
C PRO A 584 -26.72 0.36 18.25
N ALA A 585 -27.70 0.54 19.14
CA ALA A 585 -27.72 1.60 20.15
C ALA A 585 -28.32 1.09 21.47
N GLY A 586 -28.04 1.81 22.55
CA GLY A 586 -28.58 1.54 23.89
C GLY A 586 -27.78 0.51 24.70
N LEU A 587 -28.21 0.33 25.96
CA LEU A 587 -27.46 -0.42 26.98
C LEU A 587 -27.31 -1.93 26.68
N ASN A 588 -28.21 -2.51 25.88
CA ASN A 588 -28.19 -3.96 25.64
C ASN A 588 -27.22 -4.38 24.55
N ARG A 589 -26.86 -3.47 23.62
CA ARG A 589 -26.08 -3.82 22.42
C ARG A 589 -24.83 -2.97 22.24
N ALA A 590 -24.90 -1.69 22.58
CA ALA A 590 -23.92 -0.71 22.16
C ALA A 590 -23.08 -0.14 23.31
N ILE A 591 -22.76 -0.98 24.31
CA ILE A 591 -21.78 -0.64 25.35
C ILE A 591 -20.38 -0.82 24.74
N LEU A 592 -19.59 0.25 24.80
CA LEU A 592 -18.23 0.27 24.30
C LEU A 592 -17.29 -0.37 25.33
N THR A 593 -16.54 -1.38 24.87
CA THR A 593 -15.52 -2.10 25.61
C THR A 593 -14.13 -1.47 25.40
N GLY A 594 -13.28 -1.52 26.43
CA GLY A 594 -11.90 -0.99 26.35
C GLY A 594 -11.79 0.53 26.21
N VAL A 595 -12.88 1.28 26.43
CA VAL A 595 -12.90 2.74 26.41
C VAL A 595 -12.81 3.28 27.84
N ARG A 596 -11.78 4.08 28.12
CA ARG A 596 -11.58 4.71 29.44
C ARG A 596 -12.52 5.90 29.62
N ARG A 597 -12.51 6.83 28.65
CA ARG A 597 -13.21 8.11 28.74
C ARG A 597 -13.69 8.58 27.38
N LEU A 598 -14.70 9.45 27.39
CA LEU A 598 -15.19 10.18 26.22
C LEU A 598 -14.63 11.61 26.24
N ALA A 599 -14.39 12.22 25.08
CA ALA A 599 -13.87 13.59 25.00
C ALA A 599 -14.72 14.56 25.81
N TRP A 600 -16.03 14.39 25.71
CA TRP A 600 -17.02 15.09 26.51
C TRP A 600 -18.23 14.18 26.78
N ASN A 601 -19.08 14.54 27.74
CA ASN A 601 -20.30 13.78 28.04
C ASN A 601 -21.53 14.70 27.86
N PRO A 602 -22.31 14.55 26.77
CA PRO A 602 -23.43 15.45 26.50
C PRO A 602 -24.55 15.26 27.53
N LYS A 603 -25.10 16.38 28.02
CA LYS A 603 -26.33 16.43 28.85
C LYS A 603 -27.56 16.29 27.95
N LEU A 604 -28.74 16.02 28.53
CA LEU A 604 -29.99 15.81 27.79
C LEU A 604 -30.25 16.88 26.72
N GLY A 605 -30.29 18.17 27.09
CA GLY A 605 -30.54 19.23 26.11
C GLY A 605 -29.49 19.33 24.99
N TYR A 606 -28.23 18.96 25.27
CA TYR A 606 -27.20 18.89 24.23
C TYR A 606 -27.40 17.67 23.31
N ARG A 607 -27.85 16.53 23.86
CA ARG A 607 -28.19 15.34 23.06
C ARG A 607 -29.34 15.64 22.10
N ASP A 608 -30.36 16.38 22.54
CA ASP A 608 -31.49 16.75 21.70
C ASP A 608 -31.05 17.63 20.51
N ILE A 609 -30.10 18.55 20.74
CA ILE A 609 -29.51 19.37 19.67
C ILE A 609 -28.70 18.51 18.70
N LEU A 610 -27.82 17.63 19.18
CA LEU A 610 -27.05 16.74 18.29
C LEU A 610 -27.97 15.83 17.48
N TYR A 611 -28.94 15.22 18.14
CA TYR A 611 -29.85 14.26 17.52
C TYR A 611 -30.74 14.93 16.49
N SER A 612 -31.23 16.15 16.72
CA SER A 612 -32.00 16.89 15.71
C SER A 612 -31.19 17.18 14.44
N ASN A 613 -29.86 17.31 14.53
CA ASN A 613 -28.95 17.54 13.41
C ASN A 613 -28.32 16.25 12.84
N GLY A 614 -28.83 15.07 13.18
CA GLY A 614 -28.35 13.80 12.62
C GLY A 614 -26.99 13.33 13.15
N ILE A 615 -26.54 13.87 14.30
CA ILE A 615 -25.33 13.43 14.99
C ILE A 615 -25.73 12.50 16.14
N ASN A 616 -25.18 11.29 16.13
CA ASN A 616 -25.45 10.29 17.16
C ASN A 616 -24.58 10.53 18.41
N PRO A 617 -25.17 10.79 19.60
CA PRO A 617 -24.39 11.02 20.80
C PRO A 617 -23.85 9.72 21.39
N ILE A 618 -22.62 9.78 21.91
CA ILE A 618 -22.04 8.74 22.79
C ILE A 618 -22.00 9.30 24.20
N VAL A 619 -22.52 8.53 25.16
CA VAL A 619 -22.79 9.01 26.52
C VAL A 619 -22.18 8.08 27.56
N SER A 620 -21.82 8.63 28.71
CA SER A 620 -21.51 7.84 29.91
C SER A 620 -22.60 8.05 30.93
N PHE A 621 -23.21 6.95 31.37
CA PHE A 621 -24.06 6.95 32.57
C PHE A 621 -23.26 6.44 33.77
N ALA A 622 -23.63 6.88 34.97
CA ALA A 622 -22.99 6.42 36.19
C ALA A 622 -23.27 4.92 36.39
N GLY A 623 -22.22 4.10 36.50
CA GLY A 623 -22.33 2.66 36.73
C GLY A 623 -22.75 1.81 35.52
N GLN A 624 -23.04 2.39 34.35
CA GLN A 624 -23.54 1.66 33.16
C GLN A 624 -22.57 1.70 31.96
N GLY A 625 -21.33 2.17 32.16
CA GLY A 625 -20.32 2.23 31.12
C GLY A 625 -20.52 3.38 30.12
N LYS A 626 -19.86 3.24 28.95
CA LYS A 626 -19.92 4.18 27.81
C LYS A 626 -20.77 3.54 26.73
N VAL A 627 -21.76 4.26 26.21
CA VAL A 627 -22.78 3.68 25.34
C VAL A 627 -23.13 4.61 24.19
N VAL A 628 -23.39 4.00 23.03
CA VAL A 628 -23.96 4.68 21.87
C VAL A 628 -25.44 4.95 22.11
N TRP A 629 -25.86 6.22 21.98
CA TRP A 629 -27.19 6.67 22.39
C TRP A 629 -27.99 7.32 21.25
N GLY A 630 -27.71 6.93 20.02
CA GLY A 630 -28.44 7.38 18.83
C GLY A 630 -28.25 6.41 17.66
N GLN A 631 -29.20 6.42 16.72
CA GLN A 631 -29.20 5.57 15.53
C GLN A 631 -29.76 6.32 14.30
N LYS A 632 -29.55 7.64 14.22
CA LYS A 632 -29.92 8.46 13.08
C LYS A 632 -28.94 8.29 11.94
N THR A 633 -29.48 8.31 10.72
CA THR A 633 -28.69 8.57 9.51
C THR A 633 -28.53 10.08 9.32
N MET A 634 -27.82 10.49 8.26
CA MET A 634 -27.61 11.90 7.95
C MET A 634 -28.81 12.61 7.32
N LEU A 635 -29.94 11.91 7.08
CA LEU A 635 -31.13 12.52 6.50
C LEU A 635 -31.71 13.64 7.37
N SER A 636 -31.83 14.82 6.77
CA SER A 636 -32.44 16.00 7.40
C SER A 636 -33.96 15.89 7.51
N LYS A 637 -34.61 15.28 6.51
CA LYS A 637 -36.06 15.09 6.45
C LYS A 637 -36.48 13.78 7.13
N GLU A 638 -37.61 13.81 7.83
CA GLU A 638 -38.21 12.60 8.36
C GLU A 638 -38.67 11.68 7.22
N SER A 639 -38.05 10.51 7.15
CA SER A 639 -38.27 9.44 6.17
C SER A 639 -38.12 8.10 6.89
N ALA A 640 -38.61 7.01 6.30
CA ALA A 640 -38.38 5.66 6.85
C ALA A 640 -36.88 5.35 6.97
N PHE A 641 -36.05 5.91 6.08
CA PHE A 641 -34.59 5.72 6.04
C PHE A 641 -33.81 6.67 6.96
N ASN A 642 -34.48 7.45 7.82
CA ASN A 642 -33.81 8.34 8.76
C ASN A 642 -33.20 7.61 9.97
N ARG A 643 -33.28 6.27 10.00
CA ARG A 643 -32.70 5.41 11.02
C ARG A 643 -31.80 4.35 10.41
N VAL A 644 -30.67 4.13 11.08
CA VAL A 644 -29.63 3.16 10.71
C VAL A 644 -30.21 1.76 10.57
N ASN A 645 -31.02 1.32 11.54
CA ASN A 645 -31.56 -0.05 11.55
C ASN A 645 -32.50 -0.32 10.35
N VAL A 646 -33.25 0.68 9.89
CA VAL A 646 -34.10 0.55 8.70
C VAL A 646 -33.25 0.58 7.43
N ARG A 647 -32.26 1.46 7.31
CA ARG A 647 -31.35 1.47 6.14
C ARG A 647 -30.64 0.13 5.98
N ARG A 648 -30.10 -0.42 7.07
CA ARG A 648 -29.37 -1.70 7.08
C ARG A 648 -30.28 -2.88 6.73
N LEU A 649 -31.54 -2.87 7.18
CA LEU A 649 -32.53 -3.86 6.75
C LEU A 649 -32.67 -3.85 5.21
N PHE A 650 -32.85 -2.68 4.61
CA PHE A 650 -33.02 -2.57 3.16
C PHE A 650 -31.77 -2.98 2.39
N ILE A 651 -30.57 -2.59 2.85
CA ILE A 651 -29.29 -3.03 2.25
C ILE A 651 -29.21 -4.57 2.18
N VAL A 652 -29.52 -5.25 3.28
CA VAL A 652 -29.48 -6.72 3.35
C VAL A 652 -30.53 -7.35 2.45
N LEU A 653 -31.75 -6.81 2.44
CA LEU A 653 -32.83 -7.29 1.58
C LEU A 653 -32.49 -7.12 0.09
N GLU A 654 -32.04 -5.93 -0.30
CA GLU A 654 -31.69 -5.57 -1.68
C GLU A 654 -30.55 -6.44 -2.19
N LYS A 655 -29.46 -6.59 -1.41
CA LYS A 655 -28.33 -7.44 -1.80
C LYS A 655 -28.72 -8.90 -1.94
N ALA A 656 -29.39 -9.49 -0.94
CA ALA A 656 -29.74 -10.90 -0.95
C ALA A 656 -30.71 -11.27 -2.08
N ILE A 657 -31.72 -10.43 -2.32
CA ILE A 657 -32.70 -10.62 -3.40
C ILE A 657 -32.04 -10.38 -4.76
N SER A 658 -31.21 -9.35 -4.91
CA SER A 658 -30.49 -9.06 -6.17
C SER A 658 -29.56 -10.20 -6.58
N THR A 659 -28.73 -10.69 -5.65
CA THR A 659 -27.81 -11.83 -5.90
C THR A 659 -28.57 -13.07 -6.36
N SER A 660 -29.74 -13.34 -5.76
CA SER A 660 -30.55 -14.51 -6.13
C SER A 660 -31.32 -14.28 -7.44
N ALA A 661 -31.73 -13.04 -7.73
CA ALA A 661 -32.41 -12.68 -8.96
C ALA A 661 -31.49 -12.79 -10.20
N LYS A 662 -30.16 -12.74 -10.04
CA LYS A 662 -29.20 -12.93 -11.15
C LYS A 662 -29.43 -14.24 -11.91
N TYR A 663 -29.87 -15.31 -11.24
CA TYR A 663 -30.16 -16.61 -11.87
C TYR A 663 -31.41 -16.61 -12.77
N PHE A 664 -32.26 -15.58 -12.68
CA PHE A 664 -33.43 -15.42 -13.56
C PHE A 664 -33.13 -14.54 -14.78
N LEU A 665 -31.91 -14.00 -14.88
CA LEU A 665 -31.49 -13.27 -16.07
C LEU A 665 -31.37 -14.25 -17.25
N PHE A 666 -31.94 -13.90 -18.40
CA PHE A 666 -32.05 -14.74 -19.61
C PHE A 666 -33.04 -15.92 -19.53
N GLU A 667 -33.78 -16.08 -18.44
CA GLU A 667 -34.92 -17.00 -18.41
C GLU A 667 -36.10 -16.43 -19.23
N PRO A 668 -36.95 -17.28 -19.84
CA PRO A 668 -38.16 -16.83 -20.52
C PRO A 668 -39.07 -16.04 -19.58
N ASN A 669 -39.51 -14.85 -20.00
CA ASN A 669 -40.44 -14.01 -19.22
C ASN A 669 -41.89 -14.51 -19.35
N ASP A 670 -42.18 -15.66 -18.74
CA ASP A 670 -43.50 -16.28 -18.66
C ASP A 670 -44.02 -16.40 -17.22
N GLU A 671 -45.23 -16.91 -17.07
CA GLU A 671 -45.86 -17.13 -15.75
C GLU A 671 -45.04 -18.09 -14.87
N VAL A 672 -44.31 -19.04 -15.45
CA VAL A 672 -43.52 -20.03 -14.70
C VAL A 672 -42.33 -19.35 -14.04
N SER A 673 -41.52 -18.62 -14.80
CA SER A 673 -40.35 -17.90 -14.27
C SER A 673 -40.73 -16.86 -13.21
N ARG A 674 -41.84 -16.13 -13.42
CA ARG A 674 -42.34 -15.15 -12.45
C ARG A 674 -42.82 -15.80 -11.16
N ASN A 675 -43.56 -16.91 -11.25
CA ASN A 675 -43.99 -17.65 -10.06
C ASN A 675 -42.81 -18.25 -9.29
N LEU A 676 -41.78 -18.73 -9.99
CA LEU A 676 -40.54 -19.20 -9.36
C LEU A 676 -39.83 -18.07 -8.60
N LEU A 677 -39.71 -16.88 -9.19
CA LEU A 677 -39.13 -15.70 -8.53
C LEU A 677 -39.92 -15.32 -7.27
N VAL A 678 -41.25 -15.30 -7.34
CA VAL A 678 -42.13 -15.01 -6.19
C VAL A 678 -42.02 -16.09 -5.11
N ASN A 679 -41.95 -17.36 -5.50
CA ASN A 679 -41.79 -18.50 -4.59
C ASN A 679 -40.41 -18.53 -3.92
N MET A 680 -39.39 -17.92 -4.52
CA MET A 680 -38.07 -17.72 -3.91
C MET A 680 -38.07 -16.54 -2.90
N ILE A 681 -38.64 -15.40 -3.28
CA ILE A 681 -38.60 -14.17 -2.45
C ILE A 681 -39.53 -14.28 -1.23
N ASN A 682 -40.71 -14.88 -1.38
CA ASN A 682 -41.70 -14.94 -0.30
C ASN A 682 -41.20 -15.66 0.96
N PRO A 683 -40.61 -16.88 0.89
CA PRO A 683 -40.07 -17.56 2.08
C PRO A 683 -39.00 -16.75 2.80
N PHE A 684 -38.11 -16.09 2.05
CA PHE A 684 -37.05 -15.24 2.61
C PHE A 684 -37.64 -14.04 3.39
N LEU A 685 -38.60 -13.32 2.81
CA LEU A 685 -39.26 -12.21 3.50
C LEU A 685 -40.11 -12.69 4.69
N ARG A 686 -40.68 -13.90 4.65
CA ARG A 686 -41.36 -14.53 5.80
C ARG A 686 -40.40 -14.85 6.94
N ASP A 687 -39.20 -15.33 6.64
CA ASP A 687 -38.17 -15.58 7.66
C ASP A 687 -37.80 -14.27 8.38
N ILE A 688 -37.53 -13.21 7.64
CA ILE A 688 -37.22 -11.88 8.21
C ILE A 688 -38.41 -11.31 8.99
N GLN A 689 -39.64 -11.55 8.54
CA GLN A 689 -40.85 -11.20 9.29
C GLN A 689 -40.92 -11.95 10.64
N SER A 690 -40.59 -13.24 10.66
CA SER A 690 -40.57 -14.05 11.88
C SER A 690 -39.54 -13.56 12.90
N ARG A 691 -38.40 -13.04 12.41
CA ARG A 691 -37.32 -12.43 13.20
C ARG A 691 -37.54 -10.94 13.48
N ARG A 692 -38.76 -10.44 13.21
CA ARG A 692 -39.23 -9.08 13.52
C ARG A 692 -38.55 -7.97 12.71
N GLY A 693 -37.93 -8.26 11.57
CA GLY A 693 -37.36 -7.23 10.69
C GLY A 693 -38.42 -6.43 9.94
N VAL A 694 -39.42 -7.12 9.39
CA VAL A 694 -40.55 -6.51 8.68
C VAL A 694 -41.86 -6.77 9.41
N TYR A 695 -42.76 -5.78 9.41
CA TYR A 695 -44.11 -5.92 9.94
C TYR A 695 -45.01 -6.63 8.93
N ASN A 696 -44.92 -6.23 7.66
CA ASN A 696 -45.67 -6.81 6.55
C ASN A 696 -44.96 -6.54 5.22
N PHE A 697 -45.17 -7.39 4.23
CA PHE A 697 -44.61 -7.22 2.89
C PHE A 697 -45.58 -7.74 1.83
N LYS A 698 -45.38 -7.32 0.57
CA LYS A 698 -46.11 -7.83 -0.60
C LYS A 698 -45.17 -7.85 -1.79
N VAL A 699 -45.10 -8.99 -2.48
CA VAL A 699 -44.36 -9.16 -3.73
C VAL A 699 -45.37 -9.22 -4.87
N ILE A 700 -45.12 -8.48 -5.95
CA ILE A 700 -45.96 -8.45 -7.15
C ILE A 700 -45.05 -8.75 -8.35
N CYS A 701 -45.29 -9.87 -9.02
CA CYS A 701 -44.61 -10.25 -10.26
C CYS A 701 -45.62 -11.07 -11.08
N ASP A 702 -46.57 -10.37 -11.68
CA ASP A 702 -47.68 -10.95 -12.42
C ASP A 702 -47.96 -10.11 -13.69
N ASP A 703 -49.04 -10.40 -14.41
CA ASP A 703 -49.39 -9.65 -15.62
C ASP A 703 -49.78 -8.19 -15.34
N THR A 704 -50.02 -7.80 -14.08
CA THR A 704 -50.36 -6.41 -13.74
C THR A 704 -49.15 -5.49 -13.86
N ASN A 705 -47.95 -5.98 -13.51
CA ASN A 705 -46.71 -5.22 -13.67
C ASN A 705 -45.88 -5.65 -14.89
N ASN A 706 -46.05 -6.86 -15.41
CA ASN A 706 -45.41 -7.32 -16.65
C ASN A 706 -46.40 -7.23 -17.83
N THR A 707 -46.65 -6.01 -18.31
CA THR A 707 -47.53 -5.79 -19.47
C THR A 707 -46.90 -6.33 -20.76
N PRO A 708 -47.69 -6.64 -21.82
CA PRO A 708 -47.15 -7.12 -23.10
C PRO A 708 -46.05 -6.22 -23.67
N GLU A 709 -46.18 -4.90 -23.53
CA GLU A 709 -45.17 -3.95 -24.02
C GLU A 709 -43.84 -4.03 -23.25
N ARG A 710 -43.86 -4.43 -21.97
CA ARG A 710 -42.64 -4.66 -21.17
C ARG A 710 -41.98 -5.97 -21.58
N ILE A 711 -42.80 -7.01 -21.81
CA ILE A 711 -42.34 -8.31 -22.29
C ILE A 711 -41.69 -8.17 -23.67
N ASP A 712 -42.31 -7.40 -24.58
CA ASP A 712 -41.76 -7.11 -25.92
C ASP A 712 -40.44 -6.31 -25.86
N ARG A 713 -40.19 -5.57 -24.76
CA ARG A 713 -38.90 -4.91 -24.48
C ARG A 713 -37.90 -5.81 -23.75
N ASN A 714 -38.24 -7.08 -23.51
CA ASN A 714 -37.43 -8.04 -22.76
C ASN A 714 -37.16 -7.63 -21.31
N GLU A 715 -38.11 -6.94 -20.66
CA GLU A 715 -38.02 -6.52 -19.25
C GLU A 715 -38.88 -7.43 -18.36
N LEU A 716 -38.33 -7.91 -17.23
CA LEU A 716 -39.09 -8.57 -16.15
C LEU A 716 -39.12 -7.67 -14.92
N TRP A 717 -40.32 -7.31 -14.47
CA TRP A 717 -40.54 -6.45 -13.30
C TRP A 717 -41.03 -7.26 -12.10
N CYS A 718 -40.44 -7.01 -10.94
CA CYS A 718 -40.86 -7.57 -9.66
C CYS A 718 -40.89 -6.47 -8.60
N ASP A 719 -42.10 -6.04 -8.21
CA ASP A 719 -42.29 -4.97 -7.22
C ASP A 719 -42.38 -5.55 -5.82
N ILE A 720 -41.52 -5.07 -4.91
CA ILE A 720 -41.43 -5.56 -3.53
C ILE A 720 -41.77 -4.41 -2.58
N LEU A 721 -42.92 -4.53 -1.91
CA LEU A 721 -43.43 -3.55 -0.96
C LEU A 721 -43.15 -4.01 0.47
N ILE A 722 -42.42 -3.21 1.25
CA ILE A 722 -42.00 -3.59 2.61
C ILE A 722 -42.45 -2.54 3.64
N LYS A 723 -42.99 -3.00 4.78
CA LYS A 723 -43.23 -2.20 5.98
C LYS A 723 -42.21 -2.60 7.07
N PRO A 724 -41.15 -1.81 7.31
CA PRO A 724 -40.12 -2.18 8.28
C PRO A 724 -40.62 -2.04 9.72
N THR A 725 -40.10 -2.87 10.62
CA THR A 725 -40.31 -2.69 12.06
C THR A 725 -39.50 -1.49 12.56
N ARG A 726 -40.15 -0.59 13.30
CA ARG A 726 -39.49 0.59 13.89
C ARG A 726 -39.07 0.33 15.33
N THR A 727 -37.90 0.86 15.71
CA THR A 727 -37.39 0.80 17.09
C THR A 727 -38.00 1.90 17.95
N ALA A 728 -38.30 1.60 19.21
CA ALA A 728 -38.74 2.60 20.19
C ALA A 728 -37.55 3.41 20.72
N GLU A 729 -37.59 4.74 20.54
CA GLU A 729 -36.53 5.67 21.01
C GLU A 729 -36.91 6.45 22.27
N TYR A 730 -38.21 6.55 22.53
CA TYR A 730 -38.78 7.25 23.67
C TYR A 730 -39.74 6.32 24.40
N ILE A 731 -39.65 6.29 25.72
CA ILE A 731 -40.60 5.58 26.59
C ILE A 731 -41.20 6.62 27.51
N VAL A 732 -42.52 6.82 27.40
CA VAL A 732 -43.27 7.71 28.29
C VAL A 732 -43.89 6.85 29.39
N LEU A 733 -43.46 7.07 30.64
CA LEU A 733 -43.99 6.40 31.81
C LEU A 733 -44.81 7.40 32.64
N ASN A 734 -46.13 7.21 32.65
CA ASN A 734 -47.04 8.06 33.41
C ASN A 734 -47.32 7.39 34.76
N PHE A 735 -46.90 8.03 35.86
CA PHE A 735 -47.24 7.60 37.21
C PHE A 735 -48.43 8.43 37.71
N VAL A 736 -49.59 7.78 37.87
CA VAL A 736 -50.82 8.42 38.37
C VAL A 736 -51.16 7.88 39.75
N ALA A 737 -51.19 8.78 40.74
CA ALA A 737 -51.63 8.47 42.10
C ALA A 737 -53.14 8.72 42.21
N THR A 738 -53.91 7.66 42.46
CA THR A 738 -55.37 7.74 42.64
C THR A 738 -55.72 7.72 44.12
N LYS A 739 -56.91 8.22 44.49
CA LYS A 739 -57.41 8.11 45.87
C LYS A 739 -57.71 6.63 46.17
N THR A 740 -57.53 6.20 47.42
CA THR A 740 -57.73 4.79 47.84
C THR A 740 -59.10 4.19 47.49
N GLY A 741 -60.14 5.03 47.31
CA GLY A 741 -61.48 4.61 46.90
C GLY A 741 -61.83 4.80 45.41
N ALA A 742 -60.92 5.32 44.59
CA ALA A 742 -61.13 5.50 43.15
C ALA A 742 -60.70 4.24 42.38
N SER A 743 -61.47 3.83 41.37
CA SER A 743 -61.11 2.66 40.57
C SER A 743 -59.94 2.96 39.64
N PHE A 744 -59.08 1.97 39.39
CA PHE A 744 -57.98 2.12 38.43
C PHE A 744 -58.49 2.25 36.99
N GLU A 745 -59.70 1.78 36.68
CA GLU A 745 -60.32 1.92 35.35
C GLU A 745 -60.76 3.37 35.07
N GLU A 746 -61.30 4.07 36.07
CA GLU A 746 -61.64 5.50 35.96
C GLU A 746 -60.36 6.35 35.79
N ALA A 747 -59.29 5.99 36.51
CA ALA A 747 -58.00 6.65 36.38
C ALA A 747 -57.28 6.35 35.06
N ALA A 748 -57.42 5.13 34.52
CA ALA A 748 -56.84 4.75 33.23
C ALA A 748 -57.52 5.45 32.06
N SER A 749 -58.82 5.74 32.14
CA SER A 749 -59.53 6.51 31.10
C SER A 749 -59.16 7.99 31.06
N ALA A 750 -58.48 8.51 32.09
CA ALA A 750 -58.09 9.91 32.20
C ALA A 750 -56.65 10.18 31.69
N VAL A 751 -55.89 9.12 31.37
CA VAL A 751 -54.52 9.14 30.83
C VAL A 751 -54.58 8.76 29.36
#